data_AF-A0A961CAU9-F1
#
_entry.id   AF-A0A961CAU9-F1
#
_cell.length_a   1.000
_cell.length_b   1.000
_cell.length_c   1.000
_cell.angle_alpha   90.00
_cell.angle_beta   90.00
_cell.angle_gamma   90.00
#
_symmetry.space_group_name_H-M   'P 1'
#
loop_
_entity.id
_entity.type
_entity.pdbx_description
1 polymer ?
#
loop_
_entity_poly.entity_id
_entity_poly.type
_entity_poly.pdbx_seq_one_letter_code
_entity_poly.pdbx_strand_id
1 'polypeptide(L)'
;MASELFQQIPPSRSSRERRHIGEGRKLLAFSDSRQDAAFFAPYLERTYNRSLERRLISLAVEQLAVDEPPRTEDVIDRVRKIAQDHLLLDPDATRRKNTLAAAEWVTSELLAIDRRHSLEGTGMAEITIAVPRRAQAPHALLDLGLDETESIDLIRMLLDTVRASGAILPPEDVNLRDERFAPRNVEISLRRNGSERNVISWLPTRNSNRRLEIIQKIFHQRAISADPKALLEHIWEGLTNPDSDWSPLLTPIEDKRRGRVHRLDSTRLEFRPLSESHRPGRCDTCNHLTWRTVSGVCPTWRCEGTVRTIEDLAPLYRNHYASLYRELELIALSAEEHTANYTPIKAGDVQARFVNGEINALSCSTTFELGVDVGEVQAVLLRNVPPTPANYVQRAGRAGRRADSAALVVTYVQRRSHDRYHFQHPKRLVDGFVAPPVIILDNPAIGRRHAHSVAFAAYERHVVDAGGDEHKTVGGFFLPLGDGSGAADTTGDGSSPAHLDALAAHDTVPGIEGTGEQDFIDWLSGHPTELGKALSRIMPPSVAADIGVDKWHWLDQLSQSTPEEPSHGWLERAGNEVRTDIGAIREAIVEAVANKRYSVASVNQKVESALGGRHLLGFLASRNVLPKYGFPVDTVELDLSSSGDASATELDLSRDLTLGIRDYAPGSETVAAKSLWKSVGLKNQPGKMWPTYRWAVCGDCGAFRQRIDQLGATHDRDDDACPICDSKKLQSNDHGHFVLPIFRFVGQRSGNVGDDRPPRRSFSRRFYGSFGDERNNELIKVTDLCDNVTVRVGLTKQGRINVINQGPLKRGFRVCRWCGFSEPVIDGSKPSGRRRKRTPHQDPRRPNKECDGPIDTVDLGHHLLTDVIEVAIDTPMDADTASSVLYALLEGVESLGISRADVDGTLHIADSSGSPHLIIHDQVPG
;
A
#
# COMPACT_ATOMS: atom_id res chain seq x y z
N MET A 1 23.30 -1.26 -5.38
CA MET A 1 22.85 -0.79 -6.72
C MET A 1 22.42 0.68 -6.72
N ALA A 2 21.26 1.10 -6.17
CA ALA A 2 20.85 2.52 -6.27
C ALA A 2 21.84 3.50 -5.62
N SER A 3 22.30 3.17 -4.41
CA SER A 3 23.34 3.91 -3.68
C SER A 3 24.65 4.00 -4.46
N GLU A 4 25.06 2.90 -5.08
CA GLU A 4 26.28 2.79 -5.86
C GLU A 4 26.16 3.56 -7.18
N LEU A 5 25.02 3.46 -7.87
CA LEU A 5 24.72 4.26 -9.05
C LEU A 5 24.81 5.75 -8.72
N PHE A 6 24.23 6.20 -7.60
CA PHE A 6 24.29 7.58 -7.16
C PHE A 6 25.73 8.07 -6.91
N GLN A 7 26.57 7.24 -6.27
CA GLN A 7 27.98 7.54 -6.01
C GLN A 7 28.81 7.70 -7.30
N GLN A 8 28.42 7.00 -8.38
CA GLN A 8 29.08 7.11 -9.68
C GLN A 8 28.60 8.31 -10.52
N ILE A 9 27.56 9.04 -10.07
CA ILE A 9 27.10 10.24 -10.77
C ILE A 9 28.14 11.34 -10.57
N PRO A 10 28.64 11.99 -11.64
CA PRO A 10 29.56 13.11 -11.50
C PRO A 10 28.84 14.33 -10.90
N PRO A 11 29.55 15.20 -10.16
CA PRO A 11 28.97 16.44 -9.64
C PRO A 11 28.49 17.35 -10.77
N SER A 12 27.55 18.26 -10.46
CA SER A 12 27.06 19.21 -11.45
C SER A 12 28.21 20.08 -11.98
N ARG A 13 28.19 20.40 -13.28
CA ARG A 13 29.16 21.35 -13.84
C ARG A 13 28.83 22.79 -13.47
N SER A 14 27.57 23.09 -13.11
CA SER A 14 27.16 24.42 -12.65
C SER A 14 27.78 24.74 -11.29
N SER A 15 28.49 25.87 -11.20
CA SER A 15 29.09 26.33 -9.94
C SER A 15 28.04 26.68 -8.88
N ARG A 16 26.83 27.06 -9.30
CA ARG A 16 25.70 27.30 -8.40
C ARG A 16 25.15 25.99 -7.84
N GLU A 17 24.92 25.00 -8.71
CA GLU A 17 24.34 23.72 -8.29
C GLU A 17 25.30 22.89 -7.43
N ARG A 18 26.63 23.02 -7.64
CA ARG A 18 27.64 22.39 -6.79
C ARG A 18 27.58 22.79 -5.31
N ARG A 19 26.92 23.91 -4.98
CA ARG A 19 26.72 24.35 -3.60
C ARG A 19 25.52 23.68 -2.92
N HIS A 20 24.69 22.96 -3.68
CA HIS A 20 23.55 22.23 -3.15
C HIS A 20 23.95 20.79 -2.75
N ILE A 21 22.99 20.09 -2.14
CA ILE A 21 23.17 18.74 -1.60
C ILE A 21 23.72 17.77 -2.65
N GLY A 22 24.72 16.98 -2.26
CA GLY A 22 25.39 16.03 -3.15
C GLY A 22 26.06 16.68 -4.37
N GLU A 23 26.45 17.95 -4.27
CA GLU A 23 27.10 18.76 -5.30
C GLU A 23 26.29 18.84 -6.61
N GLY A 24 24.96 18.80 -6.51
CA GLY A 24 24.04 18.92 -7.64
C GLY A 24 23.90 17.65 -8.50
N ARG A 25 24.36 16.48 -8.01
CA ARG A 25 24.06 15.18 -8.63
C ARG A 25 22.55 14.98 -8.71
N LYS A 26 22.02 14.33 -9.75
CA LYS A 26 20.59 14.08 -9.89
C LYS A 26 20.32 12.64 -10.35
N LEU A 27 19.54 11.90 -9.56
CA LEU A 27 19.07 10.55 -9.85
C LEU A 27 17.54 10.55 -10.00
N LEU A 28 17.05 10.00 -11.12
CA LEU A 28 15.65 9.65 -11.26
C LEU A 28 15.47 8.14 -11.14
N ALA A 29 14.55 7.71 -10.28
CA ALA A 29 14.17 6.32 -10.16
C ALA A 29 12.71 6.13 -10.59
N PHE A 30 12.42 5.26 -11.54
CA PHE A 30 11.06 4.95 -11.98
C PHE A 30 10.58 3.61 -11.47
N SER A 31 9.29 3.55 -11.15
CA SER A 31 8.58 2.33 -10.78
C SER A 31 7.15 2.39 -11.34
N ASP A 32 6.66 1.28 -11.90
CA ASP A 32 5.30 1.22 -12.46
C ASP A 32 4.22 1.30 -11.38
N SER A 33 4.53 0.84 -10.17
CA SER A 33 3.60 0.95 -9.06
C SER A 33 3.82 2.24 -8.31
N ARG A 34 2.76 3.03 -8.18
CA ARG A 34 2.72 4.25 -7.35
C ARG A 34 3.19 3.98 -5.91
N GLN A 35 2.78 2.86 -5.33
CA GLN A 35 3.17 2.45 -3.98
C GLN A 35 4.64 2.04 -3.88
N ASP A 36 5.18 1.43 -4.93
CA ASP A 36 6.62 1.12 -5.00
C ASP A 36 7.48 2.36 -5.17
N ALA A 37 7.00 3.37 -5.90
CA ALA A 37 7.66 4.67 -6.01
C ALA A 37 7.63 5.41 -4.66
N ALA A 38 6.45 5.49 -4.02
CA ALA A 38 6.25 6.11 -2.71
C ALA A 38 7.13 5.49 -1.61
N PHE A 39 7.23 4.15 -1.59
CA PHE A 39 8.07 3.41 -0.65
C PHE A 39 9.56 3.64 -0.87
N PHE A 40 10.00 3.73 -2.14
CA PHE A 40 11.42 3.71 -2.45
C PHE A 40 12.17 4.98 -2.05
N ALA A 41 11.54 6.15 -2.13
CA ALA A 41 12.18 7.41 -1.72
C ALA A 41 12.66 7.38 -0.25
N PRO A 42 11.79 7.20 0.76
CA PRO A 42 12.22 7.14 2.16
C PRO A 42 13.14 5.94 2.45
N TYR A 43 12.93 4.81 1.76
CA TYR A 43 13.81 3.65 1.90
C TYR A 43 15.25 3.94 1.42
N LEU A 44 15.40 4.54 0.23
CA LEU A 44 16.69 4.89 -0.34
C LEU A 44 17.41 5.91 0.55
N GLU A 45 16.73 7.00 0.91
CA GLU A 45 17.28 8.04 1.77
C GLU A 45 17.79 7.46 3.09
N ARG A 46 16.96 6.70 3.80
CA ARG A 46 17.35 6.15 5.10
C ARG A 46 18.48 5.12 5.00
N THR A 47 18.42 4.18 4.07
CA THR A 47 19.43 3.11 3.95
C THR A 47 20.79 3.66 3.50
N TYR A 48 20.77 4.65 2.61
CA TYR A 48 21.96 5.36 2.18
C TYR A 48 22.55 6.20 3.32
N ASN A 49 21.74 7.02 3.99
CA ASN A 49 22.20 7.87 5.10
C ASN A 49 22.72 7.05 6.27
N ARG A 50 22.09 5.91 6.62
CA ARG A 50 22.63 4.98 7.63
C ARG A 50 24.04 4.46 7.26
N SER A 51 24.28 4.23 5.98
CA SER A 51 25.60 3.78 5.50
C SER A 51 26.64 4.91 5.52
N LEU A 52 26.23 6.14 5.19
CA LEU A 52 27.07 7.34 5.34
C LEU A 52 27.41 7.64 6.79
N GLU A 53 26.44 7.53 7.70
CA GLU A 53 26.65 7.73 9.13
C GLU A 53 27.68 6.73 9.68
N ARG A 54 27.57 5.45 9.31
CA ARG A 54 28.56 4.43 9.69
C ARG A 54 29.93 4.68 9.05
N ARG A 55 29.97 5.15 7.79
CA ARG A 55 31.22 5.59 7.14
C ARG A 55 31.88 6.74 7.91
N LEU A 56 31.10 7.74 8.32
CA LEU A 56 31.59 8.87 9.12
C LEU A 56 32.15 8.40 10.46
N ILE A 57 31.44 7.52 11.16
CA ILE A 57 31.88 6.98 12.45
C ILE A 57 33.17 6.17 12.26
N SER A 58 33.24 5.28 11.26
CA SER A 58 34.45 4.49 10.95
C SER A 58 35.64 5.41 10.67
N LEU A 59 35.45 6.42 9.82
CA LEU A 59 36.50 7.38 9.48
C LEU A 59 36.94 8.22 10.69
N ALA A 60 36.01 8.63 11.54
CA ALA A 60 36.31 9.36 12.77
C ALA A 60 37.13 8.50 13.73
N VAL A 61 36.76 7.23 13.91
CA VAL A 61 37.49 6.27 14.75
C VAL A 61 38.89 6.03 14.19
N GLU A 62 39.03 5.77 12.90
CA GLU A 62 40.32 5.58 12.22
C GLU A 62 41.26 6.77 12.40
N GLN A 63 40.74 8.00 12.35
CA GLN A 63 41.54 9.22 12.48
C GLN A 63 41.92 9.57 13.92
N LEU A 64 41.13 9.14 14.91
CA LEU A 64 41.38 9.43 16.32
C LEU A 64 42.20 8.35 17.02
N ALA A 65 42.06 7.08 16.62
CA ALA A 65 42.63 5.92 17.29
C ALA A 65 44.13 5.69 17.00
N VAL A 66 44.93 6.77 16.97
CA VAL A 66 46.38 6.71 16.72
C VAL A 66 47.13 6.18 17.93
N ASP A 67 46.82 6.71 19.12
CA ASP A 67 47.51 6.38 20.38
C ASP A 67 46.61 5.65 21.38
N GLU A 68 45.37 6.12 21.56
CA GLU A 68 44.38 5.53 22.47
C GLU A 68 43.00 5.41 21.78
N PRO A 69 42.16 4.43 22.16
CA PRO A 69 40.80 4.32 21.65
C PRO A 69 39.96 5.58 21.98
N PRO A 70 39.34 6.26 20.99
CA PRO A 70 38.51 7.42 21.25
C PRO A 70 37.22 7.03 21.99
N ARG A 71 36.74 7.92 22.85
CA ARG A 71 35.45 7.76 23.52
C ARG A 71 34.31 8.30 22.69
N THR A 72 33.08 7.98 23.09
CA THR A 72 31.85 8.43 22.43
C THR A 72 31.84 9.94 22.15
N GLU A 73 32.25 10.78 23.10
CA GLU A 73 32.26 12.23 22.91
C GLU A 73 33.30 12.69 21.86
N ASP A 74 34.49 12.09 21.88
CA ASP A 74 35.54 12.37 20.89
C ASP A 74 35.07 12.01 19.47
N VAL A 75 34.41 10.85 19.34
CA VAL A 75 33.83 10.39 18.07
C VAL A 75 32.71 11.32 17.61
N ILE A 76 31.81 11.75 18.50
CA ILE A 76 30.73 12.69 18.17
C ILE A 76 31.30 14.00 17.62
N ASP A 77 32.29 14.58 18.31
CA ASP A 77 32.88 15.85 17.91
C ASP A 77 33.61 15.74 16.56
N ARG A 78 34.28 14.60 16.31
CA ARG A 78 34.96 14.35 15.05
C ARG A 78 33.98 14.08 13.90
N VAL A 79 32.95 13.28 14.13
CA VAL A 79 31.86 13.02 13.16
C VAL A 79 31.21 14.33 12.75
N ARG A 80 30.86 15.19 13.71
CA ARG A 80 30.30 16.54 13.44
C ARG A 80 31.21 17.33 12.52
N LYS A 81 32.51 17.40 12.82
CA LYS A 81 33.47 18.18 12.03
C LYS A 81 33.57 17.67 10.59
N ILE A 82 33.76 16.36 10.41
CA ILE A 82 33.82 15.75 9.07
C ILE A 82 32.50 15.98 8.31
N ALA A 83 31.36 15.77 8.96
CA ALA A 83 30.06 15.93 8.31
C ALA A 83 29.77 17.39 7.90
N GLN A 84 30.24 18.37 8.67
CA GLN A 84 30.17 19.80 8.30
C GLN A 84 31.09 20.11 7.11
N ASP A 85 32.33 19.59 7.13
CA ASP A 85 33.31 19.81 6.04
C ASP A 85 32.81 19.24 4.69
N HIS A 86 31.93 18.23 4.73
CA HIS A 86 31.34 17.57 3.56
C HIS A 86 29.87 17.94 3.28
N LEU A 87 29.31 18.96 3.94
CA LEU A 87 27.91 19.41 3.76
C LEU A 87 26.86 18.31 3.99
N LEU A 88 27.17 17.32 4.82
CA LEU A 88 26.20 16.31 5.30
C LEU A 88 25.34 16.85 6.46
N LEU A 89 25.85 17.87 7.15
CA LEU A 89 25.12 18.68 8.12
C LEU A 89 24.86 20.06 7.55
N ASP A 90 23.79 20.70 8.02
CA ASP A 90 23.45 22.07 7.64
C ASP A 90 24.57 23.04 8.10
N PRO A 91 25.29 23.68 7.17
CA PRO A 91 26.37 24.60 7.51
C PRO A 91 25.88 25.86 8.22
N ASP A 92 24.61 26.23 8.04
CA ASP A 92 23.98 27.40 8.66
C ASP A 92 23.38 27.08 10.04
N ALA A 93 23.29 25.80 10.40
CA ALA A 93 22.82 25.39 11.72
C ALA A 93 23.84 25.67 12.83
N THR A 94 23.34 25.95 14.04
CA THR A 94 24.20 26.21 15.21
C THR A 94 25.06 24.98 15.56
N ARG A 95 26.23 25.22 16.17
CA ARG A 95 27.10 24.13 16.64
C ARG A 95 26.34 23.12 17.50
N ARG A 96 25.46 23.59 18.40
CA ARG A 96 24.65 22.70 19.25
C ARG A 96 23.73 21.79 18.43
N LYS A 97 23.01 22.31 17.43
CA LYS A 97 22.15 21.49 16.55
C LYS A 97 22.97 20.44 15.80
N ASN A 98 24.12 20.83 15.26
CA ASN A 98 25.00 19.93 14.51
C ASN A 98 25.69 18.89 15.42
N THR A 99 26.04 19.24 16.66
CA THR A 99 26.52 18.30 17.67
C THR A 99 25.43 17.30 18.04
N LEU A 100 24.19 17.76 18.24
CA LEU A 100 23.07 16.88 18.55
C LEU A 100 22.82 15.87 17.42
N ALA A 101 22.81 16.30 16.16
CA ALA A 101 22.67 15.39 15.02
C ALA A 101 23.78 14.31 14.98
N ALA A 102 25.04 14.71 15.17
CA ALA A 102 26.15 13.76 15.24
C ALA A 102 26.02 12.80 16.45
N ALA A 103 25.57 13.31 17.60
CA ALA A 103 25.31 12.51 18.80
C ALA A 103 24.19 11.48 18.56
N GLU A 104 23.12 11.85 17.86
CA GLU A 104 22.05 10.93 17.48
C GLU A 104 22.54 9.84 16.52
N TRP A 105 23.45 10.18 15.58
CA TRP A 105 24.05 9.21 14.65
C TRP A 105 24.91 8.18 15.38
N VAL A 106 25.80 8.64 16.26
CA VAL A 106 26.65 7.75 17.08
C VAL A 106 25.79 6.91 18.01
N THR A 107 24.79 7.51 18.67
CA THR A 107 23.86 6.78 19.56
C THR A 107 23.06 5.71 18.79
N SER A 108 22.68 5.98 17.53
CA SER A 108 22.01 5.00 16.68
C SER A 108 22.89 3.75 16.46
N GLU A 109 24.19 3.94 16.29
CA GLU A 109 25.16 2.84 16.17
C GLU A 109 25.35 2.09 17.50
N LEU A 110 25.39 2.81 18.64
CA LEU A 110 25.44 2.18 19.97
C LEU A 110 24.23 1.28 20.25
N LEU A 111 23.07 1.65 19.70
CA LEU A 111 21.78 0.96 19.84
C LEU A 111 21.44 0.02 18.68
N ALA A 112 22.37 -0.21 17.76
CA ALA A 112 22.12 -0.94 16.51
C ALA A 112 21.47 -2.32 16.75
N ILE A 113 20.33 -2.55 16.09
CA ILE A 113 19.59 -3.82 16.15
C ILE A 113 20.07 -4.76 15.04
N ASP A 114 20.45 -4.20 13.90
CA ASP A 114 21.04 -4.88 12.74
C ASP A 114 22.51 -5.23 13.00
N ARG A 115 22.76 -6.01 14.06
CA ARG A 115 24.11 -6.35 14.56
C ARG A 115 25.06 -7.01 13.56
N ARG A 116 24.60 -7.43 12.39
CA ARG A 116 25.45 -7.97 11.31
C ARG A 116 25.94 -6.87 10.36
N HIS A 117 25.26 -5.74 10.35
CA HIS A 117 25.57 -4.58 9.51
C HIS A 117 26.14 -3.41 10.32
N SER A 118 26.16 -3.49 11.66
CA SER A 118 26.86 -2.52 12.52
C SER A 118 28.38 -2.57 12.29
N LEU A 119 29.11 -1.59 12.80
CA LEU A 119 30.58 -1.55 12.77
C LEU A 119 31.18 -2.78 13.45
N GLU A 120 30.62 -3.19 14.58
CA GLU A 120 31.03 -4.42 15.29
C GLU A 120 30.73 -5.67 14.45
N GLY A 121 29.56 -5.69 13.82
CA GLY A 121 29.03 -6.80 13.03
C GLY A 121 29.69 -7.03 11.69
N THR A 122 30.32 -6.00 11.16
CA THR A 122 31.05 -6.01 9.88
C THR A 122 32.56 -6.19 10.08
N GLY A 123 33.04 -6.08 11.32
CA GLY A 123 34.46 -6.18 11.64
C GLY A 123 35.23 -4.87 11.46
N MET A 124 34.57 -3.71 11.45
CA MET A 124 35.22 -2.40 11.27
C MET A 124 35.79 -1.85 12.58
N ALA A 125 35.00 -1.91 13.65
CA ALA A 125 35.44 -1.47 14.97
C ALA A 125 34.69 -2.20 16.09
N GLU A 126 35.37 -2.45 17.19
CA GLU A 126 34.78 -2.87 18.46
C GLU A 126 34.21 -1.66 19.21
N ILE A 127 33.04 -1.80 19.80
CA ILE A 127 32.46 -0.80 20.72
C ILE A 127 32.43 -1.42 22.11
N THR A 128 33.31 -0.95 22.99
CA THR A 128 33.47 -1.54 24.32
C THR A 128 33.46 -0.50 25.42
N ILE A 129 33.28 -0.94 26.67
CA ILE A 129 33.35 -0.09 27.83
C ILE A 129 34.81 0.11 28.28
N ALA A 130 35.19 1.39 28.44
CA ALA A 130 36.46 1.81 28.99
C ALA A 130 36.48 1.56 30.51
N VAL A 131 37.30 0.61 30.95
CA VAL A 131 37.42 0.24 32.37
C VAL A 131 38.18 1.36 33.11
N PRO A 132 37.75 1.76 34.32
CA PRO A 132 38.48 2.74 35.12
C PRO A 132 39.91 2.26 35.40
N ARG A 133 40.92 3.14 35.26
CA ARG A 133 42.34 2.77 35.45
C ARG A 133 42.66 2.16 36.82
N ARG A 134 41.88 2.51 37.84
CA ARG A 134 41.98 2.00 39.21
C ARG A 134 41.29 0.65 39.42
N ALA A 135 40.41 0.25 38.52
CA ALA A 135 39.62 -0.96 38.67
C ALA A 135 40.48 -2.20 38.42
N GLN A 136 40.59 -3.05 39.44
CA GLN A 136 41.26 -4.35 39.37
C GLN A 136 40.24 -5.46 39.08
N ALA A 137 40.72 -6.57 38.51
CA ALA A 137 39.90 -7.76 38.35
C ALA A 137 39.30 -8.20 39.70
N PRO A 138 37.98 -8.48 39.78
CA PRO A 138 37.39 -9.00 41.00
C PRO A 138 38.05 -10.32 41.43
N HIS A 139 38.48 -10.41 42.70
CA HIS A 139 39.11 -11.61 43.26
C HIS A 139 38.25 -12.86 43.06
N ALA A 140 36.92 -12.74 43.15
CA ALA A 140 35.99 -13.83 42.88
C ALA A 140 36.12 -14.44 41.47
N LEU A 141 36.66 -13.72 40.48
CA LEU A 141 36.94 -14.26 39.14
C LEU A 141 38.34 -14.88 39.07
N LEU A 142 39.32 -14.26 39.73
CA LEU A 142 40.68 -14.80 39.84
C LEU A 142 40.71 -16.15 40.58
N ASP A 143 39.93 -16.27 41.67
CA ASP A 143 39.77 -17.49 42.46
C ASP A 143 39.13 -18.63 41.65
N LEU A 144 38.36 -18.30 40.59
CA LEU A 144 37.78 -19.26 39.64
C LEU A 144 38.75 -19.64 38.52
N GLY A 145 40.00 -19.15 38.57
CA GLY A 145 41.07 -19.45 37.63
C GLY A 145 41.04 -18.62 36.34
N LEU A 146 40.21 -17.57 36.26
CA LEU A 146 40.30 -16.59 35.17
C LEU A 146 41.51 -15.68 35.44
N ASP A 147 42.26 -15.34 34.39
CA ASP A 147 43.28 -14.31 34.54
C ASP A 147 42.67 -12.89 34.60
N GLU A 148 43.51 -11.88 34.81
CA GLU A 148 43.07 -10.49 34.90
C GLU A 148 42.36 -10.02 33.62
N THR A 149 42.85 -10.43 32.45
CA THR A 149 42.30 -10.03 31.15
C THR A 149 40.95 -10.70 30.92
N GLU A 150 40.86 -12.01 31.14
CA GLU A 150 39.62 -12.78 31.03
C GLU A 150 38.55 -12.30 32.02
N SER A 151 38.96 -11.90 33.22
CA SER A 151 38.05 -11.35 34.24
C SER A 151 37.43 -10.03 33.77
N ILE A 152 38.27 -9.13 33.25
CA ILE A 152 37.85 -7.85 32.70
C ILE A 152 36.95 -8.05 31.46
N ASP A 153 37.32 -8.97 30.57
CA ASP A 153 36.57 -9.26 29.36
C ASP A 153 35.23 -9.93 29.65
N LEU A 154 35.14 -10.78 30.68
CA LEU A 154 33.86 -11.32 31.14
C LEU A 154 32.92 -10.18 31.58
N ILE A 155 33.39 -9.24 32.41
CA ILE A 155 32.56 -8.11 32.86
C ILE A 155 32.09 -7.29 31.66
N ARG A 156 32.97 -7.02 30.69
CA ARG A 156 32.62 -6.29 29.47
C ARG A 156 31.60 -7.04 28.63
N MET A 157 31.77 -8.35 28.43
CA MET A 157 30.79 -9.21 27.73
C MET A 157 29.42 -9.17 28.41
N LEU A 158 29.36 -9.13 29.75
CA LEU A 158 28.10 -9.00 30.48
C LEU A 158 27.48 -7.60 30.27
N LEU A 159 28.28 -6.54 30.28
CA LEU A 159 27.82 -5.16 30.01
C LEU A 159 27.38 -4.97 28.54
N ASP A 160 27.97 -5.67 27.58
CA ASP A 160 27.52 -5.68 26.19
C ASP A 160 26.07 -6.19 26.08
N THR A 161 25.66 -7.12 26.94
CA THR A 161 24.25 -7.55 26.99
C THR A 161 23.31 -6.45 27.48
N VAL A 162 23.80 -5.51 28.29
CA VAL A 162 23.06 -4.35 28.79
C VAL A 162 22.94 -3.30 27.68
N ARG A 163 24.06 -2.93 27.04
CA ARG A 163 24.10 -2.03 25.88
C ARG A 163 23.18 -2.53 24.77
N ALA A 164 23.33 -3.80 24.38
CA ALA A 164 22.59 -4.36 23.28
C ALA A 164 21.10 -4.64 23.59
N SER A 165 20.70 -4.45 24.86
CA SER A 165 19.31 -4.37 25.29
C SER A 165 18.77 -2.93 25.30
N GLY A 166 19.59 -1.93 24.99
CA GLY A 166 19.25 -0.51 24.95
C GLY A 166 19.30 0.20 26.30
N ALA A 167 19.84 -0.44 27.34
CA ALA A 167 19.87 0.12 28.70
C ALA A 167 21.08 1.05 28.91
N ILE A 168 21.16 2.11 28.10
CA ILE A 168 22.23 3.10 28.12
C ILE A 168 21.73 4.47 28.60
N LEU A 169 22.61 5.24 29.23
CA LEU A 169 22.45 6.67 29.40
C LEU A 169 22.98 7.31 28.11
N PRO A 170 22.12 7.92 27.27
CA PRO A 170 22.56 8.51 26.02
C PRO A 170 23.46 9.74 26.30
N PRO A 171 24.23 10.21 25.30
CA PRO A 171 24.95 11.48 25.39
C PRO A 171 24.01 12.65 25.71
N GLU A 172 24.56 13.77 26.18
CA GLU A 172 23.79 14.97 26.52
C GLU A 172 22.89 15.43 25.36
N ASP A 173 21.73 15.99 25.69
CA ASP A 173 20.69 16.47 24.75
C ASP A 173 20.00 15.40 23.86
N VAL A 174 20.51 14.16 23.77
CA VAL A 174 19.91 13.11 22.93
C VAL A 174 18.62 12.56 23.56
N ASN A 175 17.49 12.73 22.85
CA ASN A 175 16.21 12.20 23.27
C ASN A 175 15.93 10.83 22.64
N LEU A 176 16.13 9.76 23.41
CA LEU A 176 15.85 8.38 22.94
C LEU A 176 14.40 8.13 22.56
N ARG A 177 13.44 9.01 22.86
CA ARG A 177 12.03 8.82 22.46
C ARG A 177 11.75 9.23 21.01
N ASP A 178 12.72 9.84 20.33
CA ASP A 178 12.59 10.23 18.92
C ASP A 178 12.32 9.01 18.01
N GLU A 179 11.49 9.20 16.98
CA GLU A 179 11.18 8.18 15.97
C GLU A 179 12.44 7.64 15.28
N ARG A 180 13.53 8.43 15.20
CA ARG A 180 14.82 7.98 14.63
C ARG A 180 15.35 6.72 15.30
N PHE A 181 15.16 6.57 16.61
CA PHE A 181 15.65 5.42 17.36
C PHE A 181 14.70 4.22 17.30
N ALA A 182 13.56 4.31 16.62
CA ALA A 182 12.60 3.21 16.52
C ALA A 182 13.25 1.95 15.92
N PRO A 183 12.94 0.75 16.45
CA PRO A 183 12.01 0.44 17.54
C PRO A 183 12.62 0.54 18.96
N ARG A 184 13.85 1.06 19.11
CA ARG A 184 14.53 1.33 20.39
C ARG A 184 14.22 2.71 20.94
N ASN A 185 13.15 3.35 20.48
CA ASN A 185 12.76 4.69 20.91
C ASN A 185 12.06 4.71 22.30
N VAL A 186 12.58 3.91 23.22
CA VAL A 186 12.09 3.76 24.60
C VAL A 186 13.26 3.74 25.55
N GLU A 187 13.11 4.39 26.69
CA GLU A 187 14.13 4.38 27.72
C GLU A 187 14.11 3.07 28.49
N ILE A 188 15.18 2.29 28.35
CA ILE A 188 15.35 1.01 29.05
C ILE A 188 16.32 1.20 30.20
N SER A 189 16.00 0.62 31.35
CA SER A 189 16.88 0.62 32.52
C SER A 189 17.19 -0.79 32.99
N LEU A 190 18.20 -0.91 33.85
CA LEU A 190 18.67 -2.15 34.46
C LEU A 190 18.44 -2.11 35.97
N ARG A 191 17.99 -3.21 36.56
CA ARG A 191 17.95 -3.38 38.02
C ARG A 191 18.40 -4.77 38.45
N ARG A 192 18.64 -4.97 39.74
CA ARG A 192 19.11 -6.25 40.29
C ARG A 192 18.19 -7.42 39.95
N ASN A 193 16.91 -7.31 40.33
CA ASN A 193 15.90 -8.37 40.25
C ASN A 193 14.57 -7.90 39.67
N GLY A 194 13.83 -8.84 39.06
CA GLY A 194 12.49 -8.64 38.52
C GLY A 194 12.49 -7.85 37.20
N SER A 195 12.27 -8.49 36.05
CA SER A 195 12.07 -7.74 34.80
C SER A 195 10.66 -7.16 34.72
N GLU A 196 10.49 -5.98 34.15
CA GLU A 196 9.19 -5.43 33.76
C GLU A 196 9.29 -4.64 32.44
N ARG A 197 8.20 -4.05 31.95
CA ARG A 197 8.22 -3.29 30.69
C ARG A 197 9.25 -2.15 30.76
N ASN A 198 10.22 -2.16 29.86
CA ASN A 198 11.35 -1.21 29.79
C ASN A 198 12.33 -1.28 30.99
N VAL A 199 12.30 -2.34 31.80
CA VAL A 199 13.36 -2.59 32.79
C VAL A 199 13.82 -4.04 32.70
N ILE A 200 15.08 -4.22 32.33
CA ILE A 200 15.73 -5.53 32.34
C ILE A 200 16.31 -5.83 33.72
N SER A 201 16.35 -7.11 34.08
CA SER A 201 16.92 -7.59 35.34
C SER A 201 18.31 -8.17 35.12
N TRP A 202 19.28 -7.78 35.95
CA TRP A 202 20.64 -8.31 35.91
C TRP A 202 20.64 -9.81 36.19
N LEU A 203 20.04 -10.21 37.31
CA LEU A 203 19.75 -11.60 37.65
C LEU A 203 18.49 -12.08 36.93
N PRO A 204 18.43 -13.35 36.50
CA PRO A 204 17.30 -13.85 35.73
C PRO A 204 16.02 -13.90 36.58
N THR A 205 14.91 -13.46 36.01
CA THR A 205 13.56 -13.51 36.65
C THR A 205 12.86 -14.86 36.42
N ARG A 206 13.29 -15.61 35.39
CA ARG A 206 12.93 -17.01 35.11
C ARG A 206 14.19 -17.89 35.23
N ASN A 207 14.16 -19.11 34.72
CA ASN A 207 15.29 -20.06 34.82
C ASN A 207 16.63 -19.55 34.23
N SER A 208 16.63 -18.62 33.27
CA SER A 208 17.88 -18.11 32.67
C SER A 208 17.72 -16.72 32.01
N ASN A 209 18.83 -16.03 31.79
CA ASN A 209 18.98 -14.84 30.95
C ASN A 209 20.36 -14.88 30.24
N ARG A 210 20.58 -13.99 29.27
CA ARG A 210 21.82 -14.01 28.45
C ARG A 210 23.11 -13.92 29.26
N ARG A 211 23.11 -13.18 30.37
CA ARG A 211 24.28 -13.02 31.25
C ARG A 211 24.60 -14.33 31.97
N LEU A 212 23.58 -14.98 32.56
CA LEU A 212 23.75 -16.25 33.22
C LEU A 212 24.23 -17.34 32.26
N GLU A 213 23.68 -17.38 31.03
CA GLU A 213 24.09 -18.37 30.02
C GLU A 213 25.55 -18.22 29.60
N ILE A 214 26.06 -16.98 29.47
CA ILE A 214 27.50 -16.74 29.18
C ILE A 214 28.37 -17.35 30.28
N ILE A 215 28.04 -17.08 31.55
CA ILE A 215 28.81 -17.63 32.69
C ILE A 215 28.71 -19.16 32.73
N GLN A 216 27.51 -19.72 32.51
CA GLN A 216 27.29 -21.16 32.47
C GLN A 216 28.15 -21.86 31.41
N LYS A 217 28.27 -21.27 30.21
CA LYS A 217 29.13 -21.81 29.15
C LYS A 217 30.61 -21.78 29.54
N ILE A 218 31.07 -20.69 30.16
CA ILE A 218 32.46 -20.59 30.65
C ILE A 218 32.71 -21.64 31.73
N PHE A 219 31.78 -21.78 32.67
CA PHE A 219 31.90 -22.75 33.76
C PHE A 219 31.92 -24.18 33.24
N HIS A 220 31.06 -24.50 32.26
CA HIS A 220 31.06 -25.80 31.60
C HIS A 220 32.39 -26.07 30.88
N GLN A 221 32.88 -25.11 30.09
CA GLN A 221 34.13 -25.23 29.33
C GLN A 221 35.36 -25.40 30.24
N ARG A 222 35.35 -24.79 31.42
CA ARG A 222 36.45 -24.85 32.42
C ARG A 222 36.25 -25.88 33.52
N ALA A 223 35.16 -26.65 33.48
CA ALA A 223 34.77 -27.57 34.56
C ALA A 223 34.71 -26.91 35.97
N ILE A 224 34.24 -25.66 36.04
CA ILE A 224 34.06 -24.92 37.29
C ILE A 224 32.77 -25.38 37.99
N SER A 225 32.87 -25.81 39.25
CA SER A 225 31.76 -26.32 40.05
C SER A 225 31.05 -25.28 40.94
N ALA A 226 31.36 -23.99 40.79
CA ALA A 226 30.73 -22.89 41.52
C ALA A 226 29.32 -22.57 40.97
N ASP A 227 28.51 -21.82 41.74
CA ASP A 227 27.19 -21.35 41.29
C ASP A 227 27.32 -20.14 40.34
N PRO A 228 26.96 -20.26 39.04
CA PRO A 228 26.99 -19.14 38.09
C PRO A 228 26.13 -17.95 38.52
N LYS A 229 25.03 -18.19 39.25
CA LYS A 229 24.12 -17.15 39.69
C LYS A 229 24.71 -16.34 40.84
N ALA A 230 25.34 -16.99 41.81
CA ALA A 230 26.07 -16.33 42.88
C ALA A 230 27.20 -15.43 42.34
N LEU A 231 27.94 -15.88 41.31
CA LEU A 231 28.94 -15.03 40.67
C LEU A 231 28.31 -13.79 40.02
N LEU A 232 27.19 -13.96 39.31
CA LEU A 232 26.48 -12.84 38.69
C LEU A 232 25.98 -11.82 39.73
N GLU A 233 25.55 -12.30 40.90
CA GLU A 233 25.15 -11.47 42.06
C GLU A 233 26.33 -10.69 42.64
N HIS A 234 27.49 -11.34 42.80
CA HIS A 234 28.70 -10.69 43.28
C HIS A 234 29.22 -9.61 42.31
N ILE A 235 29.18 -9.88 41.00
CA ILE A 235 29.55 -8.87 39.98
C ILE A 235 28.59 -7.67 40.05
N TRP A 236 27.29 -7.88 40.26
CA TRP A 236 26.33 -6.79 40.43
C TRP A 236 26.68 -5.89 41.61
N GLU A 237 27.00 -6.48 42.75
CA GLU A 237 27.40 -5.76 43.96
C GLU A 237 28.66 -4.93 43.70
N GLY A 238 29.66 -5.50 43.01
CA GLY A 238 30.85 -4.77 42.58
C GLY A 238 30.55 -3.62 41.61
N LEU A 239 29.62 -3.78 40.67
CA LEU A 239 29.26 -2.74 39.69
C LEU A 239 28.39 -1.62 40.28
N THR A 240 27.69 -1.85 41.40
CA THR A 240 26.71 -0.90 41.96
C THR A 240 27.09 -0.34 43.33
N ASN A 241 28.10 -0.90 43.99
CA ASN A 241 28.65 -0.34 45.22
C ASN A 241 29.38 0.99 44.94
N PRO A 242 28.96 2.14 45.51
CA PRO A 242 29.59 3.43 45.27
C PRO A 242 31.10 3.46 45.56
N ASP A 243 31.56 2.67 46.54
CA ASP A 243 32.97 2.60 46.95
C ASP A 243 33.81 1.69 46.03
N SER A 244 33.18 0.97 45.10
CA SER A 244 33.88 0.14 44.13
C SER A 244 34.50 0.97 43.01
N ASP A 245 35.68 0.56 42.58
CA ASP A 245 36.34 1.16 41.42
C ASP A 245 35.56 0.94 40.11
N TRP A 246 34.66 -0.04 40.07
CA TRP A 246 33.79 -0.35 38.94
C TRP A 246 32.47 0.44 38.91
N SER A 247 32.14 1.16 39.99
CA SER A 247 30.88 1.92 40.14
C SER A 247 30.60 2.96 39.06
N PRO A 248 31.61 3.63 38.42
CA PRO A 248 31.35 4.62 37.38
C PRO A 248 30.77 4.04 36.07
N LEU A 249 30.70 2.72 35.91
CA LEU A 249 30.18 2.11 34.67
C LEU A 249 28.65 2.08 34.61
N LEU A 250 27.98 2.04 35.76
CA LEU A 250 26.52 1.98 35.85
C LEU A 250 26.01 3.19 36.64
N THR A 251 25.41 4.15 35.93
CA THR A 251 24.86 5.36 36.53
C THR A 251 23.51 5.05 37.20
N PRO A 252 23.35 5.31 38.52
CA PRO A 252 22.08 5.15 39.20
C PRO A 252 21.11 6.26 38.77
N ILE A 253 19.83 5.89 38.60
CA ILE A 253 18.72 6.77 38.24
C ILE A 253 17.58 6.50 39.22
N GLU A 254 17.11 7.56 39.86
CA GLU A 254 15.93 7.51 40.73
C GLU A 254 14.65 7.65 39.89
N ASP A 255 13.97 6.54 39.63
CA ASP A 255 12.69 6.50 38.90
C ASP A 255 11.52 6.59 39.90
N LYS A 256 10.66 7.60 39.75
CA LYS A 256 9.52 7.85 40.64
C LYS A 256 8.57 6.66 40.80
N ARG A 257 8.45 5.79 39.80
CA ARG A 257 7.56 4.62 39.83
C ARG A 257 8.30 3.34 40.17
N ARG A 258 9.57 3.24 39.79
CA ARG A 258 10.33 1.98 39.77
C ARG A 258 11.46 1.91 40.79
N GLY A 259 11.66 3.00 41.54
CA GLY A 259 12.76 3.16 42.48
C GLY A 259 14.11 3.29 41.78
N ARG A 260 15.18 2.92 42.48
CA ARG A 260 16.55 3.01 41.97
C ARG A 260 16.80 1.98 40.86
N VAL A 261 17.07 2.47 39.67
CA VAL A 261 17.48 1.69 38.49
C VAL A 261 18.85 2.19 38.00
N HIS A 262 19.47 1.48 37.07
CA HIS A 262 20.80 1.83 36.55
C HIS A 262 20.79 1.85 35.02
N ARG A 263 21.68 2.63 34.42
CA ARG A 263 21.96 2.59 32.97
C ARG A 263 23.46 2.60 32.73
N LEU A 264 23.88 1.96 31.64
CA LEU A 264 25.28 1.97 31.21
C LEU A 264 25.63 3.35 30.66
N ASP A 265 26.66 3.99 31.20
CA ASP A 265 27.07 5.32 30.73
C ASP A 265 27.69 5.24 29.33
N SER A 266 27.05 5.87 28.33
CA SER A 266 27.55 5.85 26.95
C SER A 266 28.84 6.66 26.77
N THR A 267 29.12 7.64 27.63
CA THR A 267 30.38 8.45 27.58
C THR A 267 31.60 7.61 27.91
N ARG A 268 31.40 6.48 28.58
CA ARG A 268 32.43 5.50 28.94
C ARG A 268 32.70 4.48 27.83
N LEU A 269 31.92 4.49 26.75
CA LEU A 269 32.19 3.62 25.61
C LEU A 269 33.33 4.17 24.77
N GLU A 270 34.22 3.28 24.34
CA GLU A 270 35.36 3.55 23.49
C GLU A 270 35.30 2.67 22.23
N PHE A 271 35.87 3.19 21.15
CA PHE A 271 35.83 2.57 19.83
C PHE A 271 37.24 2.09 19.47
N ARG A 272 37.40 0.80 19.18
CA ARG A 272 38.69 0.24 18.76
C ARG A 272 38.62 -0.23 17.31
N PRO A 273 39.36 0.39 16.38
CA PRO A 273 39.34 -0.04 14.99
C PRO A 273 40.00 -1.42 14.82
N LEU A 274 39.66 -2.08 13.72
CA LEU A 274 40.37 -3.26 13.26
C LEU A 274 41.86 -2.96 13.05
N SER A 275 42.74 -3.77 13.64
CA SER A 275 44.18 -3.70 13.42
C SER A 275 44.82 -5.09 13.45
N GLU A 276 46.12 -5.19 13.15
CA GLU A 276 46.81 -6.47 13.25
C GLU A 276 46.80 -7.04 14.68
N SER A 277 46.86 -6.17 15.68
CA SER A 277 46.84 -6.52 17.11
C SER A 277 45.44 -6.58 17.72
N HIS A 278 44.40 -6.16 16.99
CA HIS A 278 43.01 -6.15 17.45
C HIS A 278 42.09 -6.73 16.38
N ARG A 279 41.83 -8.03 16.47
CA ARG A 279 41.08 -8.81 15.47
C ARG A 279 39.81 -9.42 16.06
N PRO A 280 38.70 -9.44 15.32
CA PRO A 280 37.50 -10.15 15.74
C PRO A 280 37.68 -11.67 15.58
N GLY A 281 37.00 -12.42 16.43
CA GLY A 281 36.74 -13.84 16.26
C GLY A 281 35.40 -14.12 15.58
N ARG A 282 35.27 -15.32 15.00
CA ARG A 282 34.05 -15.86 14.40
C ARG A 282 33.65 -17.14 15.10
N CYS A 283 32.39 -17.23 15.47
CA CYS A 283 31.81 -18.49 15.95
C CYS A 283 31.66 -19.49 14.80
N ASP A 284 32.15 -20.71 14.99
CA ASP A 284 32.05 -21.82 14.02
C ASP A 284 30.62 -22.31 13.74
N THR A 285 29.68 -22.00 14.64
CA THR A 285 28.30 -22.51 14.58
C THR A 285 27.32 -21.44 14.07
N CYS A 286 27.30 -20.26 14.69
CA CYS A 286 26.34 -19.20 14.33
C CYS A 286 26.91 -18.12 13.42
N ASN A 287 28.21 -18.18 13.08
CA ASN A 287 28.94 -17.17 12.30
C ASN A 287 28.92 -15.76 12.89
N HIS A 288 28.53 -15.59 14.16
CA HIS A 288 28.59 -14.29 14.83
C HIS A 288 30.04 -13.83 14.96
N LEU A 289 30.30 -12.59 14.56
CA LEU A 289 31.55 -11.90 14.84
C LEU A 289 31.52 -11.34 16.26
N THR A 290 32.58 -11.58 17.01
CA THR A 290 32.78 -11.04 18.36
C THR A 290 34.22 -10.59 18.50
N TRP A 291 34.45 -9.46 19.15
CA TRP A 291 35.78 -8.88 19.30
C TRP A 291 36.54 -9.39 20.53
N ARG A 292 35.85 -10.18 21.34
CA ARG A 292 36.34 -10.78 22.58
C ARG A 292 35.65 -12.10 22.86
N THR A 293 36.34 -12.96 23.59
CA THR A 293 35.81 -14.22 24.10
C THR A 293 36.57 -14.61 25.37
N VAL A 294 35.87 -15.23 26.31
CA VAL A 294 36.47 -15.84 27.49
C VAL A 294 36.35 -17.35 27.32
N SER A 295 37.46 -18.07 27.39
CA SER A 295 37.48 -19.53 27.17
C SER A 295 36.92 -20.00 25.81
N GLY A 296 36.95 -19.16 24.78
CA GLY A 296 36.47 -19.50 23.44
C GLY A 296 34.95 -19.60 23.29
N VAL A 297 34.15 -19.22 24.31
CA VAL A 297 32.69 -19.35 24.26
C VAL A 297 32.03 -18.29 23.38
N CYS A 298 30.93 -18.66 22.71
CA CYS A 298 30.12 -17.73 21.94
C CYS A 298 29.10 -16.96 22.84
N PRO A 299 29.06 -15.62 22.79
CA PRO A 299 28.12 -14.81 23.58
C PRO A 299 26.69 -14.79 23.02
N THR A 300 26.42 -15.48 21.91
CA THR A 300 25.09 -15.56 21.29
C THR A 300 24.19 -16.47 22.11
N TRP A 301 22.96 -16.00 22.35
CA TRP A 301 21.93 -16.76 23.09
C TRP A 301 21.67 -18.12 22.43
N ARG A 302 21.73 -19.19 23.23
CA ARG A 302 21.55 -20.61 22.85
C ARG A 302 22.51 -21.15 21.79
N CYS A 303 23.66 -20.52 21.58
CA CYS A 303 24.70 -21.03 20.69
C CYS A 303 25.83 -21.71 21.46
N GLU A 304 26.04 -23.01 21.25
CA GLU A 304 27.13 -23.79 21.88
C GLU A 304 28.42 -23.81 21.05
N GLY A 305 28.53 -22.94 20.04
CA GLY A 305 29.70 -22.88 19.18
C GLY A 305 30.92 -22.25 19.83
N THR A 306 32.09 -22.52 19.25
CA THR A 306 33.38 -21.98 19.71
C THR A 306 33.79 -20.79 18.82
N VAL A 307 34.32 -19.75 19.45
CA VAL A 307 34.84 -18.56 18.77
C VAL A 307 36.31 -18.78 18.44
N ARG A 308 36.68 -18.53 17.19
CA ARG A 308 38.07 -18.56 16.73
C ARG A 308 38.45 -17.21 16.13
N THR A 309 39.62 -16.69 16.50
CA THR A 309 40.17 -15.46 15.92
C THR A 309 40.25 -15.58 14.40
N ILE A 310 39.88 -14.51 13.70
CA ILE A 310 40.01 -14.45 12.24
C ILE A 310 41.45 -14.08 11.91
N GLU A 311 42.18 -15.02 11.33
CA GLU A 311 43.56 -14.76 10.87
C GLU A 311 43.61 -14.08 9.51
N ASP A 312 42.77 -14.50 8.57
CA ASP A 312 42.62 -13.87 7.26
C ASP A 312 41.51 -12.84 7.29
N LEU A 313 41.87 -11.55 7.23
CA LEU A 313 40.93 -10.42 7.23
C LEU A 313 40.30 -10.17 5.84
N ALA A 314 40.80 -10.77 4.75
CA ALA A 314 40.29 -10.54 3.40
C ALA A 314 38.78 -10.81 3.24
N PRO A 315 38.18 -11.86 3.86
CA PRO A 315 36.73 -12.06 3.84
C PRO A 315 35.94 -10.97 4.56
N LEU A 316 36.52 -10.30 5.57
CA LEU A 316 35.86 -9.15 6.23
C LEU A 316 35.84 -7.95 5.29
N TYR A 317 36.95 -7.66 4.59
CA TYR A 317 37.00 -6.57 3.63
C TYR A 317 36.10 -6.79 2.40
N ARG A 318 35.84 -8.04 2.01
CA ARG A 318 34.88 -8.40 0.95
C ARG A 318 33.41 -8.35 1.40
N ASN A 319 33.13 -8.14 2.68
CA ASN A 319 31.76 -7.92 3.13
C ASN A 319 31.23 -6.63 2.51
N HIS A 320 30.05 -6.69 1.91
CA HIS A 320 29.43 -5.55 1.21
C HIS A 320 29.36 -4.29 2.09
N TYR A 321 28.89 -4.41 3.33
CA TYR A 321 28.76 -3.28 4.25
C TYR A 321 30.13 -2.78 4.73
N ALA A 322 31.08 -3.67 4.97
CA ALA A 322 32.45 -3.28 5.31
C ALA A 322 33.12 -2.47 4.18
N SER A 323 32.96 -2.89 2.92
CA SER A 323 33.42 -2.13 1.75
C SER A 323 32.72 -0.77 1.69
N LEU A 324 31.40 -0.70 1.86
CA LEU A 324 30.68 0.58 1.92
C LEU A 324 31.23 1.51 3.03
N TYR A 325 31.47 1.01 4.25
CA TYR A 325 31.96 1.86 5.34
C TYR A 325 33.43 2.26 5.20
N ARG A 326 34.14 1.74 4.19
CA ARG A 326 35.53 2.09 3.86
C ARG A 326 35.64 2.96 2.62
N GLU A 327 34.79 2.74 1.63
CA GLU A 327 34.97 3.25 0.26
C GLU A 327 33.91 4.27 -0.14
N LEU A 328 32.78 4.37 0.59
CA LEU A 328 31.72 5.31 0.26
C LEU A 328 32.21 6.76 0.38
N GLU A 329 32.01 7.55 -0.68
CA GLU A 329 32.26 8.98 -0.67
C GLU A 329 31.19 9.69 0.16
N LEU A 330 31.60 10.74 0.88
CA LEU A 330 30.74 11.51 1.78
C LEU A 330 29.84 12.50 1.01
N ILE A 331 28.90 11.95 0.22
CA ILE A 331 27.98 12.71 -0.64
C ILE A 331 26.57 12.63 -0.08
N ALA A 332 25.99 13.74 0.35
CA ALA A 332 24.62 13.77 0.87
C ALA A 332 23.57 13.37 -0.18
N LEU A 333 22.53 12.65 0.27
CA LEU A 333 21.38 12.28 -0.55
C LEU A 333 20.08 12.68 0.16
N SER A 334 19.20 13.35 -0.58
CA SER A 334 17.81 13.62 -0.21
C SER A 334 16.91 13.10 -1.31
N ALA A 335 15.97 12.25 -0.92
CA ALA A 335 15.02 11.62 -1.83
C ALA A 335 13.59 12.00 -1.50
N GLU A 336 12.81 12.30 -2.54
CA GLU A 336 11.37 12.48 -2.45
C GLU A 336 10.65 11.58 -3.46
N GLU A 337 9.39 11.26 -3.16
CA GLU A 337 8.53 10.63 -4.16
C GLU A 337 8.00 11.68 -5.13
N HIS A 338 7.70 11.29 -6.35
CA HIS A 338 6.88 12.10 -7.25
C HIS A 338 5.80 11.21 -7.84
N THR A 339 4.70 11.10 -7.11
CA THR A 339 3.57 10.26 -7.47
C THR A 339 2.29 11.09 -7.50
N ALA A 340 1.25 10.56 -8.13
CA ALA A 340 -0.07 11.19 -8.10
C ALA A 340 -0.79 11.00 -6.74
N ASN A 341 -0.04 10.74 -5.66
CA ASN A 341 -0.51 10.85 -4.28
C ASN A 341 -0.39 12.29 -3.74
N TYR A 342 0.43 13.14 -4.36
CA TYR A 342 0.55 14.53 -3.98
C TYR A 342 -0.53 15.38 -4.65
N THR A 343 -0.98 16.41 -3.94
CA THR A 343 -1.73 17.51 -4.54
C THR A 343 -0.88 18.19 -5.64
N PRO A 344 -1.50 18.80 -6.66
CA PRO A 344 -0.76 19.51 -7.71
C PRO A 344 0.23 20.56 -7.19
N ILE A 345 -0.13 21.26 -6.10
CA ILE A 345 0.73 22.26 -5.45
C ILE A 345 1.98 21.59 -4.88
N LYS A 346 1.82 20.50 -4.13
CA LYS A 346 2.96 19.80 -3.53
C LYS A 346 3.85 19.13 -4.57
N ALA A 347 3.26 18.53 -5.60
CA ALA A 347 4.01 17.97 -6.73
C ALA A 347 4.88 19.04 -7.41
N GLY A 348 4.33 20.25 -7.63
CA GLY A 348 5.07 21.39 -8.16
C GLY A 348 6.23 21.85 -7.28
N ASP A 349 6.04 21.91 -5.96
CA ASP A 349 7.09 22.20 -4.98
C ASP A 349 8.25 21.19 -5.06
N VAL A 350 7.92 19.89 -4.99
CA VAL A 350 8.93 18.81 -5.06
C VAL A 350 9.70 18.87 -6.38
N GLN A 351 9.01 19.11 -7.50
CA GLN A 351 9.65 19.28 -8.80
C GLN A 351 10.60 20.49 -8.82
N ALA A 352 10.17 21.65 -8.31
CA ALA A 352 11.00 22.85 -8.28
C ALA A 352 12.27 22.65 -7.43
N ARG A 353 12.13 22.02 -6.27
CA ARG A 353 13.24 21.69 -5.37
C ARG A 353 14.23 20.71 -5.99
N PHE A 354 13.74 19.72 -6.76
CA PHE A 354 14.61 18.82 -7.53
C PHE A 354 15.34 19.54 -8.66
N VAL A 355 14.65 20.40 -9.42
CA VAL A 355 15.28 21.19 -10.49
C VAL A 355 16.35 22.12 -9.92
N ASN A 356 16.10 22.75 -8.78
CA ASN A 356 17.07 23.61 -8.08
C ASN A 356 18.23 22.83 -7.44
N GLY A 357 18.12 21.51 -7.30
CA GLY A 357 19.14 20.66 -6.67
C GLY A 357 19.05 20.58 -5.15
N GLU A 358 17.98 21.06 -4.53
CA GLU A 358 17.69 20.87 -3.09
C GLU A 358 17.28 19.43 -2.77
N ILE A 359 16.75 18.73 -3.77
CA ILE A 359 16.51 17.28 -3.76
C ILE A 359 17.36 16.71 -4.89
N ASN A 360 18.08 15.62 -4.64
CA ASN A 360 18.97 15.02 -5.62
C ASN A 360 18.59 13.58 -6.04
N ALA A 361 17.53 13.04 -5.45
CA ALA A 361 16.90 11.81 -5.91
C ALA A 361 15.37 11.94 -5.96
N LEU A 362 14.74 11.57 -7.07
CA LEU A 362 13.28 11.41 -7.13
C LEU A 362 12.89 9.98 -7.43
N SER A 363 11.90 9.49 -6.70
CA SER A 363 11.25 8.20 -6.96
C SER A 363 9.88 8.44 -7.59
N CYS A 364 9.80 8.22 -8.90
CA CYS A 364 8.66 8.57 -9.73
C CYS A 364 7.83 7.34 -10.12
N SER A 365 6.51 7.56 -10.26
CA SER A 365 5.66 6.67 -11.06
C SER A 365 5.59 7.16 -12.52
N THR A 366 4.53 6.78 -13.26
CA THR A 366 4.26 7.26 -14.63
C THR A 366 4.10 8.78 -14.76
N THR A 367 3.99 9.50 -13.64
CA THR A 367 3.81 10.95 -13.53
C THR A 367 4.95 11.76 -14.12
N PHE A 368 6.16 11.19 -14.24
CA PHE A 368 7.33 11.84 -14.83
C PHE A 368 7.72 11.24 -16.21
N GLU A 369 6.88 10.36 -16.78
CA GLU A 369 7.12 9.80 -18.11
C GLU A 369 6.89 10.80 -19.24
N LEU A 370 5.92 11.69 -19.10
CA LEU A 370 5.51 12.64 -20.15
C LEU A 370 5.56 14.10 -19.67
N GLY A 371 5.93 15.02 -20.57
CA GLY A 371 5.56 16.44 -20.45
C GLY A 371 6.33 17.37 -19.50
N VAL A 372 7.24 16.87 -18.65
CA VAL A 372 7.96 17.73 -17.68
C VAL A 372 9.42 17.94 -18.06
N ASP A 373 9.91 19.18 -18.07
CA ASP A 373 11.35 19.47 -18.13
C ASP A 373 11.95 19.44 -16.72
N VAL A 374 12.81 18.46 -16.48
CA VAL A 374 13.41 18.15 -15.17
C VAL A 374 14.87 18.61 -15.10
N GLY A 375 15.33 19.36 -16.09
CA GLY A 375 16.70 19.80 -16.21
C GLY A 375 17.68 18.66 -16.49
N GLU A 376 18.91 18.82 -16.03
CA GLU A 376 20.03 17.90 -16.30
C GLU A 376 20.00 16.66 -15.40
N VAL A 377 19.44 15.57 -15.90
CA VAL A 377 19.52 14.26 -15.22
C VAL A 377 20.61 13.42 -15.88
N GLN A 378 21.55 12.93 -15.07
CA GLN A 378 22.68 12.12 -15.53
C GLN A 378 22.38 10.62 -15.52
N ALA A 379 21.60 10.17 -14.53
CA ALA A 379 21.28 8.76 -14.35
C ALA A 379 19.79 8.52 -14.12
N VAL A 380 19.29 7.46 -14.77
CA VAL A 380 17.93 6.93 -14.58
C VAL A 380 18.02 5.49 -14.09
N LEU A 381 17.33 5.19 -13.00
CA LEU A 381 17.15 3.85 -12.45
C LEU A 381 15.72 3.37 -12.71
N LEU A 382 15.55 2.33 -13.51
CA LEU A 382 14.27 1.66 -13.68
C LEU A 382 14.20 0.52 -12.65
N ARG A 383 13.30 0.60 -11.65
CA ARG A 383 13.20 -0.41 -10.57
C ARG A 383 12.54 -1.72 -10.98
N ASN A 384 11.98 -1.74 -12.18
CA ASN A 384 11.43 -2.91 -12.84
C ASN A 384 11.57 -2.67 -14.35
N VAL A 385 11.43 -3.74 -15.14
CA VAL A 385 11.38 -3.62 -16.60
C VAL A 385 10.11 -2.84 -16.97
N PRO A 386 10.21 -1.69 -17.69
CA PRO A 386 9.03 -0.96 -18.17
C PRO A 386 8.11 -1.83 -19.03
N PRO A 387 6.79 -1.58 -19.05
CA PRO A 387 5.83 -2.47 -19.72
C PRO A 387 6.03 -2.57 -21.23
N THR A 388 6.45 -1.47 -21.88
CA THR A 388 6.65 -1.43 -23.34
C THR A 388 7.97 -0.73 -23.69
N PRO A 389 8.49 -0.94 -24.93
CA PRO A 389 9.62 -0.18 -25.45
C PRO A 389 9.38 1.34 -25.42
N ALA A 390 8.15 1.79 -25.66
CA ALA A 390 7.79 3.20 -25.61
C ALA A 390 8.00 3.80 -24.20
N ASN A 391 7.53 3.11 -23.15
CA ASN A 391 7.77 3.52 -21.76
C ASN A 391 9.26 3.53 -21.44
N TYR A 392 10.00 2.53 -21.92
CA TYR A 392 11.46 2.48 -21.74
C TYR A 392 12.14 3.71 -22.34
N VAL A 393 11.88 4.02 -23.61
CA VAL A 393 12.48 5.18 -24.30
C VAL A 393 12.10 6.49 -23.63
N GLN A 394 10.83 6.65 -23.22
CA GLN A 394 10.37 7.88 -22.54
C GLN A 394 11.06 8.09 -21.19
N ARG A 395 11.24 7.02 -20.40
CA ARG A 395 11.93 7.09 -19.09
C ARG A 395 13.44 7.22 -19.25
N ALA A 396 14.04 6.45 -20.15
CA ALA A 396 15.47 6.48 -20.44
C ALA A 396 15.89 7.84 -21.01
N GLY A 397 15.08 8.42 -21.91
CA GLY A 397 15.28 9.75 -22.50
C GLY A 397 15.15 10.92 -21.51
N ARG A 398 14.87 10.64 -20.23
CA ARG A 398 15.01 11.63 -19.15
C ARG A 398 16.46 11.89 -18.79
N ALA A 399 17.34 10.91 -18.98
CA ALA A 399 18.77 11.10 -18.85
C ALA A 399 19.37 11.64 -20.16
N GLY A 400 20.48 12.40 -20.07
CA GLY A 400 21.37 12.62 -21.22
C GLY A 400 20.92 13.65 -22.24
N ARG A 401 20.19 14.70 -21.81
CA ARG A 401 19.78 15.81 -22.68
C ARG A 401 20.93 16.72 -23.18
N ARG A 402 22.19 16.43 -22.84
CA ARG A 402 23.38 17.17 -23.31
C ARG A 402 24.31 16.28 -24.14
N ALA A 403 24.95 16.90 -25.13
CA ALA A 403 25.84 16.23 -26.09
C ALA A 403 27.19 15.77 -25.51
N ASP A 404 27.54 16.15 -24.28
CA ASP A 404 28.89 16.07 -23.71
C ASP A 404 28.99 15.24 -22.41
N SER A 405 27.93 14.50 -22.03
CA SER A 405 27.95 13.49 -20.96
C SER A 405 27.13 12.26 -21.34
N ALA A 406 27.70 11.07 -21.16
CA ALA A 406 26.96 9.83 -21.36
C ALA A 406 25.89 9.67 -20.27
N ALA A 407 24.63 9.51 -20.68
CA ALA A 407 23.56 9.10 -19.79
C ALA A 407 23.75 7.64 -19.37
N LEU A 408 23.53 7.35 -18.09
CA LEU A 408 23.49 5.99 -17.59
C LEU A 408 22.06 5.60 -17.23
N VAL A 409 21.54 4.58 -17.92
CA VAL A 409 20.22 4.01 -17.65
C VAL A 409 20.41 2.60 -17.12
N VAL A 410 19.97 2.34 -15.89
CA VAL A 410 20.07 1.03 -15.25
C VAL A 410 18.68 0.46 -15.05
N THR A 411 18.43 -0.74 -15.59
CA THR A 411 17.18 -1.47 -15.36
C THR A 411 17.40 -2.60 -14.37
N TYR A 412 16.75 -2.50 -13.21
CA TYR A 412 16.68 -3.57 -12.24
C TYR A 412 15.57 -4.55 -12.63
N VAL A 413 15.95 -5.79 -12.89
CA VAL A 413 15.05 -6.86 -13.31
C VAL A 413 14.57 -7.64 -12.10
N GLN A 414 13.26 -7.64 -11.85
CA GLN A 414 12.66 -8.42 -10.78
C GLN A 414 12.42 -9.87 -11.21
N ARG A 415 12.10 -10.76 -10.26
CA ARG A 415 11.77 -12.18 -10.56
C ARG A 415 10.36 -12.36 -11.14
N ARG A 416 9.81 -11.36 -11.82
CA ARG A 416 8.50 -11.41 -12.48
C ARG A 416 8.65 -12.03 -13.86
N SER A 417 7.59 -12.65 -14.39
CA SER A 417 7.60 -13.30 -15.71
C SER A 417 8.01 -12.34 -16.82
N HIS A 418 7.35 -11.18 -16.89
CA HIS A 418 7.67 -10.10 -17.82
C HIS A 418 9.15 -9.64 -17.70
N ASP A 419 9.58 -9.28 -16.50
CA ASP A 419 10.96 -8.83 -16.26
C ASP A 419 11.99 -9.88 -16.69
N ARG A 420 11.77 -11.16 -16.34
CA ARG A 420 12.66 -12.27 -16.70
C ARG A 420 12.72 -12.48 -18.21
N TYR A 421 11.60 -12.36 -18.91
CA TYR A 421 11.55 -12.48 -20.36
C TYR A 421 12.43 -11.42 -21.04
N HIS A 422 12.31 -10.16 -20.62
CA HIS A 422 13.11 -9.06 -21.16
C HIS A 422 14.57 -9.08 -20.69
N PHE A 423 14.88 -9.68 -19.55
CA PHE A 423 16.26 -9.92 -19.14
C PHE A 423 16.97 -10.93 -20.05
N GLN A 424 16.25 -11.94 -20.52
CA GLN A 424 16.76 -12.90 -21.51
C GLN A 424 16.83 -12.30 -22.92
N HIS A 425 15.96 -11.33 -23.23
CA HIS A 425 15.84 -10.69 -24.55
C HIS A 425 15.90 -9.15 -24.49
N PRO A 426 16.99 -8.55 -23.98
CA PRO A 426 17.04 -7.12 -23.67
C PRO A 426 16.87 -6.21 -24.89
N LYS A 427 17.29 -6.68 -26.08
CA LYS A 427 17.14 -5.95 -27.35
C LYS A 427 15.68 -5.59 -27.66
N ARG A 428 14.71 -6.43 -27.28
CA ARG A 428 13.29 -6.16 -27.55
C ARG A 428 12.76 -4.93 -26.84
N LEU A 429 13.41 -4.50 -25.76
CA LEU A 429 13.00 -3.33 -25.00
C LEU A 429 13.80 -2.08 -25.41
N VAL A 430 15.11 -2.23 -25.62
CA VAL A 430 16.02 -1.12 -25.94
C VAL A 430 15.92 -0.71 -27.42
N ASP A 431 15.82 -1.69 -28.31
CA ASP A 431 15.68 -1.54 -29.77
C ASP A 431 14.28 -2.02 -30.23
N GLY A 432 13.32 -2.00 -29.30
CA GLY A 432 11.95 -2.43 -29.56
C GLY A 432 11.23 -1.46 -30.48
N PHE A 433 10.38 -1.99 -31.35
CA PHE A 433 9.54 -1.17 -32.22
C PHE A 433 8.53 -0.36 -31.39
N VAL A 434 8.59 0.96 -31.50
CA VAL A 434 7.57 1.87 -30.96
C VAL A 434 6.57 2.14 -32.07
N ALA A 435 5.41 1.48 -32.01
CA ALA A 435 4.34 1.71 -32.96
C ALA A 435 3.83 3.17 -32.85
N PRO A 436 3.60 3.86 -33.97
CA PRO A 436 2.93 5.16 -33.93
C PRO A 436 1.52 4.97 -33.35
N PRO A 437 1.02 5.94 -32.54
CA PRO A 437 -0.33 5.86 -32.04
C PRO A 437 -1.31 5.85 -33.21
N VAL A 438 -2.19 4.85 -33.24
CA VAL A 438 -3.25 4.75 -34.25
C VAL A 438 -4.51 5.38 -33.68
N ILE A 439 -5.04 6.38 -34.38
CA ILE A 439 -6.33 6.98 -34.04
C ILE A 439 -7.38 6.36 -34.96
N ILE A 440 -8.26 5.54 -34.39
CA ILE A 440 -9.36 4.93 -35.13
C ILE A 440 -10.56 5.86 -35.06
N LEU A 441 -10.75 6.67 -36.10
CA LEU A 441 -11.90 7.57 -36.21
C LEU A 441 -13.16 6.84 -36.69
N ASP A 442 -12.99 5.72 -37.39
CA ASP A 442 -14.08 4.94 -37.99
C ASP A 442 -14.70 3.90 -37.03
N ASN A 443 -14.63 4.12 -35.71
CA ASN A 443 -15.21 3.19 -34.73
C ASN A 443 -16.66 3.60 -34.39
N PRO A 444 -17.68 2.84 -34.86
CA PRO A 444 -19.07 3.21 -34.64
C PRO A 444 -19.51 3.11 -33.18
N ALA A 445 -18.88 2.25 -32.36
CA ALA A 445 -19.21 2.16 -30.93
C ALA A 445 -18.80 3.44 -30.18
N ILE A 446 -17.62 3.99 -30.49
CA ILE A 446 -17.15 5.27 -29.93
C ILE A 446 -18.01 6.42 -30.47
N GLY A 447 -18.23 6.47 -31.79
CA GLY A 447 -19.05 7.49 -32.44
C GLY A 447 -20.47 7.57 -31.86
N ARG A 448 -21.12 6.42 -31.64
CA ARG A 448 -22.46 6.34 -31.02
C ARG A 448 -22.50 6.98 -29.63
N ARG A 449 -21.54 6.69 -28.75
CA ARG A 449 -21.48 7.30 -27.41
C ARG A 449 -21.24 8.81 -27.46
N HIS A 450 -20.43 9.29 -28.41
CA HIS A 450 -20.29 10.72 -28.65
C HIS A 450 -21.60 11.34 -29.17
N ALA A 451 -22.37 10.64 -30.00
CA ALA A 451 -23.70 11.07 -30.41
C ALA A 451 -24.63 11.24 -29.19
N HIS A 452 -24.65 10.25 -28.29
CA HIS A 452 -25.43 10.31 -27.05
C HIS A 452 -25.00 11.51 -26.18
N SER A 453 -23.70 11.76 -26.03
CA SER A 453 -23.18 12.89 -25.25
C SER A 453 -23.59 14.24 -25.83
N VAL A 454 -23.56 14.39 -27.15
CA VAL A 454 -23.97 15.62 -27.84
C VAL A 454 -25.48 15.82 -27.75
N ALA A 455 -26.25 14.74 -27.90
CA ALA A 455 -27.70 14.73 -27.72
C ALA A 455 -28.08 15.14 -26.29
N PHE A 456 -27.47 14.52 -25.28
CA PHE A 456 -27.72 14.84 -23.87
C PHE A 456 -27.34 16.29 -23.53
N ALA A 457 -26.17 16.75 -23.99
CA ALA A 457 -25.76 18.14 -23.78
C ALA A 457 -26.67 19.15 -24.49
N ALA A 458 -27.25 18.80 -25.64
CA ALA A 458 -28.22 19.64 -26.33
C ALA A 458 -29.58 19.65 -25.61
N TYR A 459 -30.01 18.51 -25.07
CA TYR A 459 -31.22 18.40 -24.25
C TYR A 459 -31.12 19.21 -22.97
N GLU A 460 -30.03 19.07 -22.19
CA GLU A 460 -29.86 19.83 -20.94
C GLU A 460 -29.86 21.35 -21.19
N ARG A 461 -29.25 21.82 -22.30
CA ARG A 461 -29.36 23.22 -22.73
C ARG A 461 -30.80 23.62 -23.04
N HIS A 462 -31.54 22.77 -23.76
CA HIS A 462 -32.95 23.01 -24.06
C HIS A 462 -33.80 23.12 -22.79
N VAL A 463 -33.58 22.25 -21.80
CA VAL A 463 -34.26 22.28 -20.49
C VAL A 463 -33.97 23.60 -19.78
N VAL A 464 -32.70 24.01 -19.71
CA VAL A 464 -32.31 25.29 -19.06
C VAL A 464 -32.88 26.50 -19.81
N ASP A 465 -32.82 26.51 -21.14
CA ASP A 465 -33.39 27.59 -21.96
C ASP A 465 -34.92 27.68 -21.83
N ALA A 466 -35.59 26.56 -21.55
CA ALA A 466 -37.02 26.49 -21.25
C ALA A 466 -37.35 26.84 -19.78
N GLY A 467 -36.35 27.16 -18.95
CA GLY A 467 -36.51 27.56 -17.55
C GLY A 467 -36.54 26.40 -16.55
N GLY A 468 -36.17 25.19 -16.96
CA GLY A 468 -35.98 24.03 -16.08
C GLY A 468 -34.59 23.97 -15.45
N ASP A 469 -34.42 23.08 -14.48
CA ASP A 469 -33.12 22.78 -13.85
C ASP A 469 -32.42 21.60 -14.54
N GLU A 470 -31.09 21.63 -14.59
CA GLU A 470 -30.29 20.52 -15.12
C GLU A 470 -30.46 19.23 -14.31
N HIS A 471 -30.48 18.08 -15.00
CA HIS A 471 -30.54 16.78 -14.34
C HIS A 471 -29.16 16.38 -13.77
N LYS A 472 -29.01 16.51 -12.45
CA LYS A 472 -27.74 16.21 -11.76
C LYS A 472 -27.66 14.81 -11.16
N THR A 473 -28.81 14.21 -10.83
CA THR A 473 -28.88 12.97 -10.06
C THR A 473 -29.58 11.85 -10.83
N VAL A 474 -29.19 10.61 -10.55
CA VAL A 474 -29.81 9.41 -11.14
C VAL A 474 -31.30 9.35 -10.83
N GLY A 475 -31.69 9.62 -9.57
CA GLY A 475 -33.08 9.61 -9.14
C GLY A 475 -33.90 10.70 -9.83
N GLY A 476 -33.34 11.92 -9.99
CA GLY A 476 -34.04 13.02 -10.64
C GLY A 476 -34.29 12.82 -12.13
N PHE A 477 -33.55 11.91 -12.79
CA PHE A 477 -33.70 11.64 -14.22
C PHE A 477 -34.57 10.39 -14.51
N PHE A 478 -34.36 9.29 -13.77
CA PHE A 478 -35.01 8.00 -14.05
C PHE A 478 -36.29 7.73 -13.24
N LEU A 479 -36.59 8.54 -12.21
CA LEU A 479 -37.79 8.38 -11.38
C LEU A 479 -38.78 9.54 -11.62
N PRO A 480 -40.09 9.33 -11.38
CA PRO A 480 -41.12 10.35 -11.64
C PRO A 480 -40.93 11.65 -10.85
N LEU A 481 -41.20 12.79 -11.50
CA LEU A 481 -41.13 14.12 -10.90
C LEU A 481 -42.28 14.31 -9.90
N GLY A 482 -41.95 14.51 -8.61
CA GLY A 482 -42.89 14.50 -7.48
C GLY A 482 -42.34 13.72 -6.29
N ASP A 483 -41.43 12.79 -6.57
CA ASP A 483 -40.56 12.15 -5.59
C ASP A 483 -39.50 13.17 -5.15
N GLY A 484 -39.76 13.91 -4.06
CA GLY A 484 -38.86 14.91 -3.46
C GLY A 484 -37.50 14.38 -2.98
N SER A 485 -36.73 13.77 -3.86
CA SER A 485 -35.32 13.41 -3.70
C SER A 485 -34.36 14.50 -4.18
N GLY A 486 -34.92 15.58 -4.76
CA GLY A 486 -34.22 16.83 -5.00
C GLY A 486 -33.98 17.57 -3.69
N ALA A 487 -32.75 17.44 -3.17
CA ALA A 487 -32.03 18.40 -2.34
C ALA A 487 -32.88 19.48 -1.61
N ALA A 488 -33.72 19.09 -0.66
CA ALA A 488 -34.15 20.00 0.38
C ALA A 488 -33.22 19.82 1.58
N ASP A 489 -32.48 20.89 1.91
CA ASP A 489 -31.84 21.12 3.20
C ASP A 489 -32.90 21.00 4.30
N THR A 490 -33.19 19.78 4.72
CA THR A 490 -34.04 19.50 5.88
C THR A 490 -33.12 19.14 7.02
N THR A 491 -32.79 20.16 7.81
CA THR A 491 -32.18 20.01 9.14
C THR A 491 -33.13 19.36 10.16
N GLY A 492 -34.16 18.63 9.70
CA GLY A 492 -35.16 17.94 10.50
C GLY A 492 -34.92 16.43 10.50
N ASP A 493 -35.16 15.80 11.64
CA ASP A 493 -34.98 14.36 11.84
C ASP A 493 -35.98 13.54 11.01
N GLY A 494 -35.60 13.23 9.75
CA GLY A 494 -36.36 12.38 8.82
C GLY A 494 -36.54 10.93 9.27
N SER A 495 -36.17 10.58 10.51
CA SER A 495 -36.39 9.26 11.11
C SER A 495 -37.63 9.18 12.01
N SER A 496 -38.44 10.24 12.08
CA SER A 496 -39.67 10.22 12.90
C SER A 496 -40.70 9.20 12.36
N PRO A 497 -41.38 8.42 13.23
CA PRO A 497 -42.41 7.47 12.81
C PRO A 497 -43.52 8.10 11.97
N ALA A 498 -43.93 9.33 12.27
CA ALA A 498 -44.97 10.04 11.52
C ALA A 498 -44.58 10.36 10.06
N HIS A 499 -43.30 10.64 9.80
CA HIS A 499 -42.79 10.84 8.43
C HIS A 499 -42.75 9.51 7.65
N LEU A 500 -42.34 8.42 8.31
CA LEU A 500 -42.32 7.08 7.72
C LEU A 500 -43.74 6.54 7.46
N ASP A 501 -44.69 6.83 8.35
CA ASP A 501 -46.10 6.48 8.19
C ASP A 501 -46.75 7.27 7.03
N ALA A 502 -46.39 8.55 6.85
CA ALA A 502 -46.86 9.36 5.72
C ALA A 502 -46.32 8.86 4.37
N LEU A 503 -45.05 8.44 4.32
CA LEU A 503 -44.42 7.83 3.14
C LEU A 503 -45.09 6.50 2.76
N ALA A 504 -45.47 5.68 3.75
CA ALA A 504 -46.18 4.41 3.52
C ALA A 504 -47.68 4.60 3.21
N ALA A 505 -48.28 5.71 3.63
CA ALA A 505 -49.69 6.04 3.36
C ALA A 505 -49.93 6.62 1.96
N HIS A 506 -48.88 6.99 1.23
CA HIS A 506 -48.94 7.24 -0.22
C HIS A 506 -49.00 5.91 -1.00
N ASP A 507 -49.99 5.08 -0.66
CA ASP A 507 -50.46 4.00 -1.53
C ASP A 507 -51.20 4.67 -2.69
N THR A 508 -50.70 4.48 -3.92
CA THR A 508 -51.02 5.19 -5.17
C THR A 508 -50.38 6.57 -5.31
N VAL A 509 -49.45 6.70 -6.27
CA VAL A 509 -49.15 7.99 -6.90
C VAL A 509 -50.17 8.14 -8.04
N PRO A 510 -51.12 9.09 -7.97
CA PRO A 510 -51.93 9.46 -9.11
C PRO A 510 -51.12 10.42 -10.00
N GLY A 511 -50.80 9.98 -11.22
CA GLY A 511 -50.81 10.84 -12.42
C GLY A 511 -49.92 12.08 -12.45
N ILE A 512 -48.63 11.97 -12.12
CA ILE A 512 -47.63 12.83 -12.76
C ILE A 512 -46.96 11.97 -13.84
N GLU A 513 -47.42 12.13 -15.07
CA GLU A 513 -46.94 11.38 -16.22
C GLU A 513 -45.61 11.99 -16.70
N GLY A 514 -44.50 11.25 -16.54
CA GLY A 514 -43.20 11.59 -17.12
C GLY A 514 -42.01 11.34 -16.19
N THR A 515 -40.91 10.81 -16.75
CA THR A 515 -39.57 10.81 -16.15
C THR A 515 -38.66 11.68 -17.02
N GLY A 516 -37.55 12.19 -16.47
CA GLY A 516 -36.56 12.91 -17.29
C GLY A 516 -36.00 12.06 -18.44
N GLU A 517 -35.94 10.73 -18.26
CA GLU A 517 -35.67 9.75 -19.32
C GLU A 517 -36.72 9.80 -20.44
N GLN A 518 -38.02 9.79 -20.10
CA GLN A 518 -39.10 9.87 -21.08
C GLN A 518 -39.09 11.22 -21.81
N ASP A 519 -38.96 12.33 -21.07
CA ASP A 519 -38.90 13.68 -21.65
C ASP A 519 -37.72 13.82 -22.63
N PHE A 520 -36.58 13.21 -22.30
CA PHE A 520 -35.41 13.17 -23.18
C PHE A 520 -35.68 12.39 -24.46
N ILE A 521 -36.29 11.20 -24.36
CA ILE A 521 -36.64 10.37 -25.53
C ILE A 521 -37.71 11.05 -26.39
N ASP A 522 -38.72 11.67 -25.77
CA ASP A 522 -39.78 12.40 -26.47
C ASP A 522 -39.21 13.62 -27.23
N TRP A 523 -38.31 14.37 -26.59
CA TRP A 523 -37.60 15.48 -27.24
C TRP A 523 -36.76 15.01 -28.44
N LEU A 524 -36.03 13.89 -28.31
CA LEU A 524 -35.25 13.32 -29.41
C LEU A 524 -36.13 12.81 -30.55
N SER A 525 -37.29 12.25 -30.23
CA SER A 525 -38.27 11.77 -31.22
C SER A 525 -38.85 12.91 -32.08
N GLY A 526 -38.77 14.15 -31.59
CA GLY A 526 -39.05 15.36 -32.37
C GLY A 526 -38.00 15.70 -33.44
N HIS A 527 -36.92 14.92 -33.54
CA HIS A 527 -35.79 15.11 -34.45
C HIS A 527 -35.25 16.56 -34.53
N PRO A 528 -34.73 17.14 -33.41
CA PRO A 528 -34.26 18.52 -33.39
C PRO A 528 -33.24 18.83 -34.50
N THR A 529 -33.58 19.78 -35.38
CA THR A 529 -32.82 20.06 -36.60
C THR A 529 -31.36 20.46 -36.33
N GLU A 530 -31.13 21.27 -35.30
CA GLU A 530 -29.78 21.72 -34.94
C GLU A 530 -28.93 20.57 -34.36
N LEU A 531 -29.55 19.61 -33.68
CA LEU A 531 -28.85 18.39 -33.22
C LEU A 531 -28.44 17.52 -34.41
N GLY A 532 -29.34 17.28 -35.36
CA GLY A 532 -29.03 16.52 -36.58
C GLY A 532 -27.88 17.14 -37.39
N LYS A 533 -27.89 18.47 -37.55
CA LYS A 533 -26.77 19.21 -38.18
C LYS A 533 -25.47 19.08 -37.39
N ALA A 534 -25.53 19.17 -36.07
CA ALA A 534 -24.36 19.02 -35.22
C ALA A 534 -23.74 17.62 -35.33
N LEU A 535 -24.55 16.56 -35.26
CA LEU A 535 -24.11 15.18 -35.40
C LEU A 535 -23.48 14.92 -36.78
N SER A 536 -24.12 15.39 -37.85
CA SER A 536 -23.59 15.26 -39.22
C SER A 536 -22.27 15.99 -39.43
N ARG A 537 -22.04 17.10 -38.70
CA ARG A 537 -20.81 17.89 -38.79
C ARG A 537 -19.64 17.26 -38.04
N ILE A 538 -19.89 16.59 -36.91
CA ILE A 538 -18.83 16.06 -36.03
C ILE A 538 -18.46 14.61 -36.34
N MET A 539 -19.37 13.84 -36.94
CA MET A 539 -19.15 12.41 -37.21
C MET A 539 -18.45 12.20 -38.56
N PRO A 540 -17.46 11.28 -38.64
CA PRO A 540 -16.96 10.80 -39.93
C PRO A 540 -18.10 10.22 -40.78
N PRO A 541 -18.10 10.40 -42.12
CA PRO A 541 -19.19 9.94 -42.98
C PRO A 541 -19.47 8.43 -42.89
N SER A 542 -18.42 7.62 -42.75
CA SER A 542 -18.47 6.17 -42.50
C SER A 542 -19.29 5.83 -41.26
N VAL A 543 -18.95 6.46 -40.13
CA VAL A 543 -19.60 6.27 -38.82
C VAL A 543 -21.03 6.81 -38.85
N ALA A 544 -21.24 7.97 -39.45
CA ALA A 544 -22.57 8.58 -39.56
C ALA A 544 -23.55 7.68 -40.34
N ALA A 545 -23.07 7.04 -41.40
CA ALA A 545 -23.85 6.07 -42.17
C ALA A 545 -24.11 4.78 -41.37
N ASP A 546 -23.11 4.26 -40.66
CA ASP A 546 -23.20 3.02 -39.88
C ASP A 546 -24.20 3.14 -38.71
N ILE A 547 -24.11 4.21 -37.91
CA ILE A 547 -25.05 4.44 -36.81
C ILE A 547 -26.38 5.06 -37.27
N GLY A 548 -26.49 5.39 -38.56
CA GLY A 548 -27.70 5.94 -39.18
C GLY A 548 -28.11 7.30 -38.64
N VAL A 549 -27.19 8.28 -38.57
CA VAL A 549 -27.45 9.65 -38.09
C VAL A 549 -28.60 10.31 -38.87
N ASP A 550 -28.59 10.24 -40.20
CA ASP A 550 -29.60 10.86 -41.06
C ASP A 550 -31.00 10.28 -40.85
N LYS A 551 -31.07 8.98 -40.51
CA LYS A 551 -32.31 8.24 -40.30
C LYS A 551 -32.70 8.14 -38.82
N TRP A 552 -31.90 8.72 -37.92
CA TRP A 552 -32.07 8.62 -36.47
C TRP A 552 -32.08 7.19 -35.90
N HIS A 553 -31.52 6.20 -36.62
CA HIS A 553 -31.48 4.81 -36.13
C HIS A 553 -30.74 4.66 -34.79
N TRP A 554 -29.74 5.52 -34.53
CA TRP A 554 -29.04 5.54 -33.25
C TRP A 554 -29.96 5.84 -32.05
N LEU A 555 -31.08 6.53 -32.25
CA LEU A 555 -32.10 6.77 -31.21
C LEU A 555 -32.82 5.47 -30.84
N ASP A 556 -33.19 4.67 -31.83
CA ASP A 556 -33.82 3.36 -31.61
C ASP A 556 -32.85 2.47 -30.81
N GLN A 557 -31.57 2.46 -31.19
CA GLN A 557 -30.55 1.69 -30.49
C GLN A 557 -30.29 2.18 -29.06
N LEU A 558 -30.49 3.47 -28.77
CA LEU A 558 -30.36 4.04 -27.43
C LEU A 558 -31.54 3.65 -26.53
N SER A 559 -32.75 3.67 -27.08
CA SER A 559 -34.02 3.65 -26.34
C SER A 559 -34.70 2.29 -26.27
N GLN A 560 -34.38 1.35 -27.17
CA GLN A 560 -35.06 0.06 -27.25
C GLN A 560 -34.06 -1.08 -27.36
N SER A 561 -34.30 -2.14 -26.59
CA SER A 561 -33.69 -3.46 -26.79
C SER A 561 -34.63 -4.36 -27.58
N THR A 562 -34.11 -5.10 -28.58
CA THR A 562 -34.89 -6.10 -29.34
C THR A 562 -34.38 -7.50 -29.04
N PRO A 563 -35.21 -8.57 -29.17
CA PRO A 563 -34.75 -9.95 -29.03
C PRO A 563 -33.66 -10.34 -30.03
N GLU A 564 -33.62 -9.67 -31.19
CA GLU A 564 -32.65 -9.90 -32.28
C GLU A 564 -31.32 -9.17 -32.02
N GLU A 565 -31.35 -8.02 -31.35
CA GLU A 565 -30.17 -7.28 -30.91
C GLU A 565 -30.28 -6.87 -29.42
N PRO A 566 -30.14 -7.84 -28.49
CA PRO A 566 -30.25 -7.60 -27.04
C PRO A 566 -29.15 -6.68 -26.47
N SER A 567 -28.18 -6.31 -27.32
CA SER A 567 -27.13 -5.35 -27.00
C SER A 567 -27.54 -3.88 -27.12
N HIS A 568 -28.72 -3.57 -27.66
CA HIS A 568 -29.30 -2.21 -27.72
C HIS A 568 -30.07 -1.82 -26.45
N GLY A 569 -30.70 -0.65 -26.43
CA GLY A 569 -31.44 -0.13 -25.28
C GLY A 569 -30.52 0.27 -24.14
N TRP A 570 -29.40 0.94 -24.43
CA TRP A 570 -28.42 1.31 -23.37
C TRP A 570 -29.03 2.21 -22.30
N LEU A 571 -29.84 3.19 -22.70
CA LEU A 571 -30.50 4.09 -21.75
C LEU A 571 -31.59 3.34 -21.00
N GLU A 572 -32.44 2.61 -21.73
CA GLU A 572 -33.53 1.80 -21.20
C GLU A 572 -33.04 0.81 -20.13
N ARG A 573 -31.95 0.08 -20.42
CA ARG A 573 -31.34 -0.88 -19.47
C ARG A 573 -30.78 -0.19 -18.23
N ALA A 574 -30.16 0.98 -18.38
CA ALA A 574 -29.67 1.76 -17.26
C ALA A 574 -30.83 2.27 -16.39
N GLY A 575 -31.93 2.72 -17.00
CA GLY A 575 -33.16 3.12 -16.32
C GLY A 575 -33.88 1.96 -15.63
N ASN A 576 -33.98 0.81 -16.30
CA ASN A 576 -34.53 -0.43 -15.74
C ASN A 576 -33.74 -0.88 -14.50
N GLU A 577 -32.40 -0.85 -14.53
CA GLU A 577 -31.57 -1.15 -13.35
C GLU A 577 -31.96 -0.27 -12.15
N VAL A 578 -32.09 1.05 -12.36
CA VAL A 578 -32.46 2.00 -11.31
C VAL A 578 -33.86 1.75 -10.79
N ARG A 579 -34.83 1.59 -11.69
CA ARG A 579 -36.24 1.34 -11.33
C ARG A 579 -36.41 0.03 -10.58
N THR A 580 -35.73 -1.05 -10.99
CA THR A 580 -35.74 -2.34 -10.30
C THR A 580 -35.08 -2.23 -8.92
N ASP A 581 -33.86 -1.69 -8.82
CA ASP A 581 -33.14 -1.60 -7.54
C ASP A 581 -33.90 -0.72 -6.52
N ILE A 582 -34.38 0.46 -6.95
CA ILE A 582 -35.11 1.40 -6.07
C ILE A 582 -36.51 0.90 -5.75
N GLY A 583 -37.24 0.33 -6.72
CA GLY A 583 -38.56 -0.25 -6.50
C GLY A 583 -38.52 -1.34 -5.43
N ALA A 584 -37.53 -2.24 -5.52
CA ALA A 584 -37.33 -3.32 -4.56
C ALA A 584 -37.01 -2.79 -3.15
N ILE A 585 -36.29 -1.65 -3.03
CA ILE A 585 -36.04 -0.99 -1.74
C ILE A 585 -37.32 -0.33 -1.20
N ARG A 586 -38.10 0.35 -2.05
CA ARG A 586 -39.37 0.99 -1.67
C ARG A 586 -40.37 -0.02 -1.15
N GLU A 587 -40.53 -1.16 -1.81
CA GLU A 587 -41.35 -2.28 -1.32
C GLU A 587 -40.91 -2.73 0.08
N ALA A 588 -39.60 -2.87 0.31
CA ALA A 588 -39.06 -3.24 1.61
C ALA A 588 -39.27 -2.15 2.69
N ILE A 589 -39.29 -0.87 2.31
CA ILE A 589 -39.63 0.24 3.21
C ILE A 589 -41.10 0.12 3.64
N VAL A 590 -42.02 -0.05 2.68
CA VAL A 590 -43.46 -0.20 2.94
C VAL A 590 -43.73 -1.42 3.83
N GLU A 591 -43.12 -2.58 3.50
CA GLU A 591 -43.23 -3.78 4.34
C GLU A 591 -42.70 -3.53 5.76
N ALA A 592 -41.56 -2.84 5.89
CA ALA A 592 -40.98 -2.53 7.20
C ALA A 592 -41.88 -1.60 8.03
N VAL A 593 -42.46 -0.56 7.42
CA VAL A 593 -43.39 0.37 8.09
C VAL A 593 -44.68 -0.34 8.50
N ALA A 594 -45.29 -1.13 7.60
CA ALA A 594 -46.49 -1.91 7.91
C ALA A 594 -46.27 -2.86 9.11
N ASN A 595 -45.06 -3.40 9.25
CA ASN A 595 -44.65 -4.24 10.37
C ASN A 595 -44.07 -3.47 11.57
N LYS A 596 -44.18 -2.13 11.61
CA LYS A 596 -43.65 -1.24 12.67
C LYS A 596 -42.14 -1.38 12.91
N ARG A 597 -41.38 -1.79 11.89
CA ARG A 597 -39.91 -1.94 11.89
C ARG A 597 -39.23 -0.66 11.39
N TYR A 598 -39.52 0.49 12.00
CA TYR A 598 -39.03 1.81 11.55
C TYR A 598 -37.51 1.94 11.40
N SER A 599 -36.72 1.26 12.26
CA SER A 599 -35.25 1.25 12.13
C SER A 599 -34.76 0.61 10.82
N VAL A 600 -35.51 -0.36 10.30
CA VAL A 600 -35.23 -1.04 9.03
C VAL A 600 -35.62 -0.14 7.86
N ALA A 601 -36.82 0.45 7.91
CA ALA A 601 -37.29 1.43 6.94
C ALA A 601 -36.31 2.60 6.78
N SER A 602 -35.83 3.16 7.89
CA SER A 602 -34.84 4.25 7.88
C SER A 602 -33.50 3.86 7.25
N VAL A 603 -33.06 2.60 7.39
CA VAL A 603 -31.83 2.12 6.72
C VAL A 603 -32.05 2.01 5.22
N ASN A 604 -33.17 1.39 4.79
CA ASN A 604 -33.51 1.25 3.38
C ASN A 604 -33.68 2.62 2.69
N GLN A 605 -34.29 3.61 3.35
CA GLN A 605 -34.41 4.99 2.85
C GLN A 605 -33.04 5.67 2.64
N LYS A 606 -32.07 5.41 3.53
CA LYS A 606 -30.70 5.92 3.38
C LYS A 606 -29.97 5.26 2.20
N VAL A 607 -30.27 4.00 1.90
CA VAL A 607 -29.73 3.29 0.72
C VAL A 607 -30.39 3.81 -0.56
N GLU A 608 -31.71 4.01 -0.58
CA GLU A 608 -32.43 4.65 -1.68
C GLU A 608 -31.85 6.04 -1.99
N SER A 609 -31.70 6.88 -0.97
CA SER A 609 -31.10 8.22 -1.10
C SER A 609 -29.67 8.18 -1.62
N ALA A 610 -28.91 7.12 -1.29
CA ALA A 610 -27.56 6.91 -1.80
C ALA A 610 -27.56 6.54 -3.30
N LEU A 611 -28.45 5.64 -3.73
CA LEU A 611 -28.55 5.18 -5.12
C LEU A 611 -29.12 6.26 -6.04
N GLY A 612 -30.19 6.93 -5.63
CA GLY A 612 -30.82 8.02 -6.38
C GLY A 612 -29.94 9.29 -6.41
N GLY A 613 -29.24 9.60 -5.32
CA GLY A 613 -28.36 10.75 -5.22
C GLY A 613 -26.99 10.61 -5.89
N ARG A 614 -26.76 9.56 -6.70
CA ARG A 614 -25.54 9.40 -7.51
C ARG A 614 -25.50 10.44 -8.64
N HIS A 615 -24.29 10.85 -9.04
CA HIS A 615 -24.11 11.78 -10.15
C HIS A 615 -24.51 11.12 -11.49
N LEU A 616 -25.43 11.74 -12.21
CA LEU A 616 -26.05 11.17 -13.41
C LEU A 616 -25.03 10.86 -14.51
N LEU A 617 -24.18 11.82 -14.88
CA LEU A 617 -23.20 11.63 -15.97
C LEU A 617 -22.21 10.50 -15.67
N GLY A 618 -21.82 10.37 -14.39
CA GLY A 618 -20.92 9.28 -13.96
C GLY A 618 -21.60 7.92 -14.06
N PHE A 619 -22.88 7.86 -13.67
CA PHE A 619 -23.70 6.65 -13.81
C PHE A 619 -23.87 6.25 -15.28
N LEU A 620 -24.28 7.18 -16.16
CA LEU A 620 -24.45 6.92 -17.60
C LEU A 620 -23.14 6.49 -18.29
N ALA A 621 -22.01 7.12 -17.96
CA ALA A 621 -20.70 6.73 -18.47
C ALA A 621 -20.28 5.33 -17.99
N SER A 622 -20.54 4.98 -16.73
CA SER A 622 -20.23 3.64 -16.19
C SER A 622 -21.09 2.52 -16.81
N ARG A 623 -22.22 2.85 -17.44
CA ARG A 623 -23.13 1.94 -18.19
C ARG A 623 -22.93 2.05 -19.70
N ASN A 624 -21.79 2.57 -20.17
CA ASN A 624 -21.44 2.78 -21.59
C ASN A 624 -22.50 3.55 -22.41
N VAL A 625 -23.40 4.30 -21.76
CA VAL A 625 -24.35 5.19 -22.44
C VAL A 625 -23.59 6.42 -22.96
N LEU A 626 -22.72 6.97 -22.11
CA LEU A 626 -21.83 8.09 -22.46
C LEU A 626 -20.36 7.62 -22.58
N PRO A 627 -19.49 8.40 -23.23
CA PRO A 627 -18.06 8.08 -23.27
C PRO A 627 -17.45 8.07 -21.86
N LYS A 628 -16.65 7.04 -21.57
CA LYS A 628 -15.89 6.93 -20.32
C LYS A 628 -14.56 7.69 -20.36
N TYR A 629 -13.95 7.77 -21.55
CA TYR A 629 -12.62 8.37 -21.78
C TYR A 629 -12.64 9.89 -21.51
N GLY A 630 -11.95 10.31 -20.44
CA GLY A 630 -11.76 11.73 -20.09
C GLY A 630 -12.37 12.17 -18.76
N PHE A 631 -13.19 11.33 -18.12
CA PHE A 631 -13.74 11.61 -16.79
C PHE A 631 -13.22 10.57 -15.77
N PRO A 632 -12.73 10.99 -14.59
CA PRO A 632 -12.45 10.06 -13.49
C PRO A 632 -13.79 9.55 -12.93
N VAL A 633 -14.38 8.60 -13.64
CA VAL A 633 -15.54 7.86 -13.17
C VAL A 633 -15.08 6.70 -12.30
N ASP A 634 -15.94 6.25 -11.39
CA ASP A 634 -15.64 5.16 -10.46
C ASP A 634 -14.36 5.39 -9.63
N THR A 635 -14.04 6.63 -9.25
CA THR A 635 -12.90 6.93 -8.37
C THR A 635 -13.34 7.04 -6.91
N VAL A 636 -12.52 6.55 -5.99
CA VAL A 636 -12.72 6.63 -4.54
C VAL A 636 -11.49 7.20 -3.85
N GLU A 637 -11.73 7.93 -2.76
CA GLU A 637 -10.71 8.61 -1.97
C GLU A 637 -10.46 7.88 -0.64
N LEU A 638 -9.18 7.83 -0.22
CA LEU A 638 -8.82 7.58 1.17
C LEU A 638 -8.75 8.92 1.92
N ASP A 639 -9.83 9.26 2.61
CA ASP A 639 -9.98 10.52 3.32
C ASP A 639 -9.10 10.55 4.57
N LEU A 640 -8.15 11.49 4.60
CA LEU A 640 -7.20 11.70 5.70
C LEU A 640 -7.58 12.87 6.62
N SER A 641 -8.72 13.54 6.39
CA SER A 641 -9.10 14.75 7.14
C SER A 641 -9.24 14.53 8.65
N SER A 642 -9.58 13.30 9.06
CA SER A 642 -9.69 12.91 10.47
C SER A 642 -8.39 12.42 11.10
N SER A 643 -7.26 12.41 10.37
CA SER A 643 -5.98 11.90 10.88
C SER A 643 -5.29 12.82 11.89
N GLY A 644 -5.55 14.13 11.82
CA GLY A 644 -4.87 15.14 12.65
C GLY A 644 -3.41 15.41 12.26
N ASP A 645 -2.93 14.84 11.15
CA ASP A 645 -1.57 15.02 10.65
C ASP A 645 -1.51 16.16 9.62
N ALA A 646 -0.55 17.07 9.76
CA ALA A 646 -0.41 18.22 8.86
C ALA A 646 -0.10 17.80 7.41
N SER A 647 0.67 16.71 7.22
CA SER A 647 1.04 16.21 5.89
C SER A 647 -0.15 15.67 5.10
N ALA A 648 -1.26 15.32 5.76
CA ALA A 648 -2.49 14.87 5.11
C ALA A 648 -3.06 15.91 4.14
N THR A 649 -2.84 17.21 4.40
CA THR A 649 -3.34 18.30 3.54
C THR A 649 -2.59 18.43 2.21
N GLU A 650 -1.39 17.84 2.12
CA GLU A 650 -0.57 17.85 0.91
C GLU A 650 -0.87 16.66 -0.01
N LEU A 651 -1.75 15.74 0.41
CA LEU A 651 -2.03 14.47 -0.25
C LEU A 651 -3.40 14.45 -0.95
N ASP A 652 -3.44 13.82 -2.12
CA ASP A 652 -4.63 13.42 -2.87
C ASP A 652 -4.57 11.89 -3.10
N LEU A 653 -5.22 11.14 -2.20
CA LEU A 653 -5.24 9.68 -2.24
C LEU A 653 -6.50 9.18 -2.95
N SER A 654 -6.61 9.51 -4.23
CA SER A 654 -7.66 9.04 -5.13
C SER A 654 -7.23 7.82 -5.95
N ARG A 655 -8.14 6.86 -6.10
CA ARG A 655 -7.95 5.63 -6.88
C ARG A 655 -9.21 5.18 -7.59
N ASP A 656 -9.03 4.60 -8.79
CA ASP A 656 -10.05 3.77 -9.42
C ASP A 656 -10.58 2.74 -8.41
N LEU A 657 -11.89 2.60 -8.30
CA LEU A 657 -12.59 1.84 -7.28
C LEU A 657 -12.25 0.34 -7.35
N THR A 658 -11.95 -0.20 -8.54
CA THR A 658 -11.44 -1.58 -8.70
C THR A 658 -10.14 -1.80 -7.92
N LEU A 659 -9.24 -0.82 -7.95
CA LEU A 659 -8.00 -0.83 -7.18
C LEU A 659 -8.23 -0.37 -5.74
N GLY A 660 -9.12 0.59 -5.51
CA GLY A 660 -9.44 1.18 -4.22
C GLY A 660 -10.00 0.16 -3.23
N ILE A 661 -10.88 -0.75 -3.68
CA ILE A 661 -11.37 -1.83 -2.81
C ILE A 661 -10.30 -2.83 -2.41
N ARG A 662 -9.08 -2.76 -2.94
CA ARG A 662 -7.91 -3.56 -2.55
C ARG A 662 -6.89 -2.73 -1.77
N ASP A 663 -6.47 -1.61 -2.33
CA ASP A 663 -5.39 -0.77 -1.80
C ASP A 663 -5.86 0.05 -0.58
N TYR A 664 -7.13 0.48 -0.56
CA TYR A 664 -7.77 1.19 0.55
C TYR A 664 -8.71 0.30 1.38
N ALA A 665 -8.74 -1.01 1.11
CA ALA A 665 -9.48 -1.96 1.94
C ALA A 665 -9.08 -1.80 3.42
N PRO A 666 -10.05 -1.89 4.36
CA PRO A 666 -9.77 -1.74 5.77
C PRO A 666 -8.63 -2.65 6.25
N GLY A 667 -7.74 -2.09 7.05
CA GLY A 667 -6.51 -2.74 7.51
C GLY A 667 -5.32 -2.68 6.54
N SER A 668 -5.52 -2.31 5.27
CA SER A 668 -4.44 -2.10 4.31
C SER A 668 -3.69 -0.80 4.58
N GLU A 669 -2.40 -0.78 4.23
CA GLU A 669 -1.51 0.36 4.43
C GLU A 669 -1.05 0.92 3.09
N THR A 670 -1.19 2.24 2.94
CA THR A 670 -0.76 3.02 1.78
C THR A 670 0.43 3.87 2.20
N VAL A 671 1.50 3.83 1.41
CA VAL A 671 2.66 4.70 1.55
C VAL A 671 2.40 6.01 0.81
N ALA A 672 2.56 7.14 1.50
CA ALA A 672 2.56 8.49 0.93
C ALA A 672 3.22 9.49 1.88
N ALA A 673 3.93 10.49 1.35
CA ALA A 673 4.64 11.53 2.12
C ALA A 673 5.54 10.95 3.22
N LYS A 674 6.37 9.94 2.86
CA LYS A 674 7.28 9.22 3.77
C LYS A 674 6.61 8.50 4.96
N SER A 675 5.28 8.48 5.00
CA SER A 675 4.46 7.91 6.07
C SER A 675 3.63 6.72 5.61
N LEU A 676 3.23 5.89 6.57
CA LEU A 676 2.26 4.81 6.41
C LEU A 676 0.87 5.30 6.83
N TRP A 677 -0.09 5.12 5.92
CA TRP A 677 -1.50 5.47 6.11
C TRP A 677 -2.34 4.22 6.09
N LYS A 678 -2.93 3.87 7.23
CA LYS A 678 -3.77 2.69 7.38
C LYS A 678 -5.23 3.05 7.17
N SER A 679 -5.92 2.31 6.32
CA SER A 679 -7.38 2.38 6.19
C SER A 679 -8.04 1.77 7.43
N VAL A 680 -8.89 2.55 8.12
CA VAL A 680 -9.54 2.19 9.39
C VAL A 680 -11.07 2.20 9.31
N GLY A 681 -11.63 2.61 8.17
CA GLY A 681 -13.06 2.87 8.06
C GLY A 681 -13.55 3.09 6.64
N LEU A 682 -14.86 2.97 6.49
CA LEU A 682 -15.63 3.52 5.40
C LEU A 682 -16.31 4.80 5.89
N LYS A 683 -16.34 5.87 5.11
CA LYS A 683 -17.01 7.13 5.47
C LYS A 683 -18.45 7.12 5.00
N ASN A 684 -19.40 7.26 5.93
CA ASN A 684 -20.81 7.49 5.61
C ASN A 684 -21.02 8.98 5.23
N GLN A 685 -21.92 9.22 4.29
CA GLN A 685 -22.47 10.57 4.04
C GLN A 685 -23.70 10.80 4.95
N PRO A 686 -23.94 12.03 5.43
CA PRO A 686 -25.16 12.37 6.16
C PRO A 686 -26.41 11.96 5.36
N GLY A 687 -27.37 11.30 6.01
CA GLY A 687 -28.61 10.86 5.35
C GLY A 687 -28.46 9.71 4.34
N LYS A 688 -27.26 9.18 4.11
CA LYS A 688 -27.00 8.13 3.11
C LYS A 688 -26.25 6.94 3.73
N MET A 689 -26.47 5.75 3.19
CA MET A 689 -25.79 4.53 3.61
C MET A 689 -25.30 3.76 2.37
N TRP A 690 -24.20 3.02 2.51
CA TRP A 690 -23.65 2.30 1.36
C TRP A 690 -24.63 1.23 0.84
N PRO A 691 -24.81 1.14 -0.49
CA PRO A 691 -25.51 0.02 -1.09
C PRO A 691 -24.83 -1.30 -0.71
N THR A 692 -25.64 -2.25 -0.25
CA THR A 692 -25.19 -3.60 0.10
C THR A 692 -25.88 -4.56 -0.84
N TYR A 693 -25.12 -5.46 -1.44
CA TYR A 693 -25.64 -6.48 -2.33
C TYR A 693 -25.39 -7.84 -1.71
N ARG A 694 -26.36 -8.73 -1.87
CA ARG A 694 -26.19 -10.14 -1.60
C ARG A 694 -25.67 -10.82 -2.86
N TRP A 695 -24.70 -11.71 -2.71
CA TRP A 695 -24.05 -12.37 -3.83
C TRP A 695 -23.81 -13.85 -3.54
N ALA A 696 -23.81 -14.66 -4.60
CA ALA A 696 -23.47 -16.07 -4.53
C ALA A 696 -23.00 -16.60 -5.89
N VAL A 697 -22.18 -17.64 -5.85
CA VAL A 697 -21.78 -18.42 -7.03
C VAL A 697 -22.45 -19.79 -6.99
N CYS A 698 -23.08 -20.19 -8.10
CA CYS A 698 -23.70 -21.50 -8.23
C CYS A 698 -22.66 -22.63 -8.16
N GLY A 699 -22.90 -23.65 -7.34
CA GLY A 699 -22.01 -24.80 -7.19
C GLY A 699 -22.09 -25.83 -8.31
N ASP A 700 -23.03 -25.73 -9.25
CA ASP A 700 -23.13 -26.68 -10.38
C ASP A 700 -22.73 -26.04 -11.71
N CYS A 701 -23.27 -24.87 -12.04
CA CYS A 701 -22.93 -24.14 -13.28
C CYS A 701 -21.96 -22.97 -13.09
N GLY A 702 -21.53 -22.67 -11.86
CA GLY A 702 -20.60 -21.57 -11.57
C GLY A 702 -21.16 -20.16 -11.76
N ALA A 703 -22.44 -19.98 -12.12
CA ALA A 703 -22.98 -18.65 -12.40
C ALA A 703 -22.92 -17.72 -11.18
N PHE A 704 -22.39 -16.51 -11.37
CA PHE A 704 -22.44 -15.43 -10.39
C PHE A 704 -23.83 -14.81 -10.37
N ARG A 705 -24.38 -14.61 -9.18
CA ARG A 705 -25.70 -14.02 -8.95
C ARG A 705 -25.61 -12.93 -7.91
N GLN A 706 -26.37 -11.86 -8.08
CA GLN A 706 -26.46 -10.80 -7.09
C GLN A 706 -27.81 -10.11 -7.07
N ARG A 707 -28.14 -9.49 -5.94
CA ARG A 707 -29.29 -8.59 -5.81
C ARG A 707 -29.03 -7.55 -4.73
N ILE A 708 -29.67 -6.38 -4.83
CA ILE A 708 -29.64 -5.39 -3.76
C ILE A 708 -30.22 -6.01 -2.48
N ASP A 709 -29.53 -5.82 -1.37
CA ASP A 709 -29.94 -6.38 -0.08
C ASP A 709 -31.00 -5.50 0.56
N GLN A 710 -32.24 -5.99 0.57
CA GLN A 710 -33.37 -5.36 1.26
C GLN A 710 -33.28 -5.67 2.75
N LEU A 711 -32.83 -4.70 3.54
CA LEU A 711 -32.66 -4.94 4.97
C LEU A 711 -34.02 -5.32 5.58
N GLY A 712 -34.10 -6.47 6.26
CA GLY A 712 -35.28 -6.89 7.00
C GLY A 712 -36.48 -7.38 6.18
N ALA A 713 -36.38 -7.55 4.85
CA ALA A 713 -37.40 -8.26 4.10
C ALA A 713 -37.55 -9.70 4.64
N THR A 714 -38.78 -10.15 4.87
CA THR A 714 -39.08 -11.49 5.44
C THR A 714 -38.77 -12.65 4.50
N HIS A 715 -38.43 -12.34 3.25
CA HIS A 715 -38.04 -13.31 2.25
C HIS A 715 -36.53 -13.62 2.36
N ASP A 716 -36.17 -14.41 3.38
CA ASP A 716 -34.86 -15.09 3.46
C ASP A 716 -34.78 -16.16 2.34
N ARG A 717 -34.66 -15.73 1.08
CA ARG A 717 -34.47 -16.65 -0.06
C ARG A 717 -33.00 -17.03 -0.20
N ASP A 718 -32.41 -17.71 0.79
CA ASP A 718 -31.20 -18.54 0.57
C ASP A 718 -31.48 -19.73 -0.37
N ASP A 719 -32.74 -19.91 -0.77
CA ASP A 719 -33.26 -21.02 -1.56
C ASP A 719 -33.59 -20.69 -3.03
N ASP A 720 -33.26 -19.50 -3.54
CA ASP A 720 -33.52 -19.20 -4.95
C ASP A 720 -32.64 -20.08 -5.86
N ALA A 721 -33.32 -20.87 -6.66
CA ALA A 721 -32.71 -21.69 -7.69
C ALA A 721 -31.88 -20.83 -8.65
N CYS A 722 -30.83 -21.43 -9.23
CA CYS A 722 -30.03 -20.74 -10.23
C CYS A 722 -30.90 -20.34 -11.43
N PRO A 723 -30.95 -19.07 -11.86
CA PRO A 723 -31.74 -18.68 -13.03
C PRO A 723 -31.25 -19.34 -14.33
N ILE A 724 -30.02 -19.88 -14.33
CA ILE A 724 -29.39 -20.53 -15.49
C ILE A 724 -29.56 -22.05 -15.50
N CYS A 725 -29.47 -22.71 -14.34
CA CYS A 725 -29.46 -24.18 -14.27
C CYS A 725 -30.40 -24.77 -13.21
N ASP A 726 -31.22 -23.94 -12.57
CA ASP A 726 -32.16 -24.27 -11.51
C ASP A 726 -31.55 -24.91 -10.24
N SER A 727 -30.21 -25.01 -10.16
CA SER A 727 -29.53 -25.56 -8.99
C SER A 727 -29.55 -24.60 -7.80
N LYS A 728 -29.87 -25.15 -6.62
CA LYS A 728 -29.75 -24.47 -5.32
C LYS A 728 -28.36 -24.63 -4.68
N LYS A 729 -27.47 -25.41 -5.28
CA LYS A 729 -26.13 -25.62 -4.75
C LYS A 729 -25.33 -24.33 -4.85
N LEU A 730 -24.68 -23.94 -3.76
CA LEU A 730 -23.77 -22.79 -3.70
C LEU A 730 -22.32 -23.27 -3.60
N GLN A 731 -21.42 -22.55 -4.24
CA GLN A 731 -20.00 -22.79 -4.12
C GLN A 731 -19.50 -22.39 -2.72
N SER A 732 -18.59 -23.20 -2.16
CA SER A 732 -18.07 -22.98 -0.81
C SER A 732 -17.29 -21.67 -0.71
N ASN A 733 -17.59 -20.86 0.30
CA ASN A 733 -17.02 -19.53 0.58
C ASN A 733 -17.30 -18.42 -0.46
N ASP A 734 -17.88 -18.73 -1.62
CA ASP A 734 -18.21 -17.77 -2.68
C ASP A 734 -19.68 -17.35 -2.64
N HIS A 735 -20.08 -16.89 -1.45
CA HIS A 735 -21.39 -16.30 -1.17
C HIS A 735 -21.30 -15.37 0.05
N GLY A 736 -22.22 -14.42 0.14
CA GLY A 736 -22.33 -13.50 1.27
C GLY A 736 -22.97 -12.17 0.90
N HIS A 737 -22.55 -11.12 1.61
CA HIS A 737 -22.94 -9.75 1.31
C HIS A 737 -21.68 -8.93 1.02
N PHE A 738 -21.71 -8.09 0.00
CA PHE A 738 -20.67 -7.08 -0.22
C PHE A 738 -21.25 -5.68 -0.17
N VAL A 739 -20.45 -4.73 0.29
CA VAL A 739 -20.76 -3.30 0.25
C VAL A 739 -20.11 -2.67 -0.97
N LEU A 740 -20.83 -1.78 -1.66
CA LEU A 740 -20.25 -0.87 -2.67
C LEU A 740 -19.75 0.41 -1.97
N PRO A 741 -18.44 0.61 -1.79
CA PRO A 741 -17.92 1.74 -1.03
C PRO A 741 -17.79 3.00 -1.92
N ILE A 742 -18.93 3.47 -2.44
CA ILE A 742 -19.03 4.59 -3.39
C ILE A 742 -18.83 5.99 -2.78
N PHE A 743 -18.57 6.07 -1.47
CA PHE A 743 -18.31 7.34 -0.78
C PHE A 743 -16.81 7.56 -0.64
N ARG A 744 -16.25 7.31 0.55
CA ARG A 744 -14.80 7.40 0.81
C ARG A 744 -14.38 6.31 1.79
N PHE A 745 -13.11 5.98 1.79
CA PHE A 745 -12.45 5.30 2.90
C PHE A 745 -11.93 6.33 3.90
N VAL A 746 -11.62 5.92 5.13
CA VAL A 746 -11.01 6.78 6.15
C VAL A 746 -9.64 6.22 6.50
N GLY A 747 -8.62 7.06 6.36
CA GLY A 747 -7.23 6.73 6.68
C GLY A 747 -6.73 7.43 7.93
N GLN A 748 -5.81 6.78 8.64
CA GLN A 748 -5.07 7.35 9.76
C GLN A 748 -3.58 7.03 9.61
N ARG A 749 -2.70 7.91 10.10
CA ARG A 749 -1.26 7.64 10.12
C ARG A 749 -0.97 6.46 11.06
N SER A 750 -0.32 5.43 10.55
CA SER A 750 0.11 4.25 11.34
C SER A 750 1.60 4.26 11.71
N GLY A 751 2.40 5.14 11.11
CA GLY A 751 3.81 5.34 11.42
C GLY A 751 4.62 5.84 10.22
N ASN A 752 5.94 5.77 10.31
CA ASN A 752 6.84 5.98 9.16
C ASN A 752 7.06 4.68 8.38
N VAL A 753 7.43 4.82 7.12
CA VAL A 753 7.81 3.69 6.27
C VAL A 753 8.99 2.95 6.91
N GLY A 754 8.92 1.63 7.11
CA GLY A 754 10.00 0.79 7.64
C GLY A 754 11.01 0.32 6.58
N ASP A 755 11.97 -0.52 6.96
CA ASP A 755 12.93 -1.13 6.02
C ASP A 755 12.25 -2.19 5.13
N ASP A 756 11.18 -2.80 5.62
CA ASP A 756 10.35 -3.73 4.87
C ASP A 756 9.16 -3.03 4.21
N ARG A 757 8.82 -3.51 3.01
CA ARG A 757 7.61 -3.07 2.32
C ARG A 757 6.38 -3.52 3.12
N PRO A 758 5.36 -2.65 3.30
CA PRO A 758 4.09 -3.06 3.87
C PRO A 758 3.51 -4.25 3.10
N PRO A 759 3.13 -5.35 3.79
CA PRO A 759 2.60 -6.52 3.13
C PRO A 759 1.25 -6.19 2.50
N ARG A 760 0.99 -6.73 1.30
CA ARG A 760 -0.35 -6.70 0.72
C ARG A 760 -1.25 -7.60 1.56
N ARG A 761 -2.25 -7.00 2.21
CA ARG A 761 -3.14 -7.73 3.14
C ARG A 761 -4.39 -8.28 2.48
N SER A 762 -4.83 -7.72 1.35
CA SER A 762 -6.09 -8.13 0.73
C SER A 762 -5.95 -8.31 -0.79
N PHE A 763 -6.77 -9.21 -1.33
CA PHE A 763 -6.82 -9.52 -2.75
C PHE A 763 -8.27 -9.51 -3.20
N SER A 764 -8.52 -8.93 -4.36
CA SER A 764 -9.81 -8.97 -5.03
C SER A 764 -9.85 -10.10 -6.05
N ARG A 765 -11.02 -10.73 -6.20
CA ARG A 765 -11.32 -11.71 -7.25
C ARG A 765 -12.35 -11.12 -8.21
N ARG A 766 -12.32 -11.57 -9.46
CA ARG A 766 -13.25 -11.14 -10.50
C ARG A 766 -14.20 -12.26 -10.87
N PHE A 767 -15.49 -11.96 -10.91
CA PHE A 767 -16.55 -12.88 -11.26
C PHE A 767 -17.37 -12.31 -12.42
N TYR A 768 -17.49 -13.07 -13.49
CA TYR A 768 -18.36 -12.70 -14.61
C TYR A 768 -19.83 -12.98 -14.28
N GLY A 769 -20.68 -11.99 -14.51
CA GLY A 769 -22.13 -12.11 -14.55
C GLY A 769 -22.67 -11.47 -15.82
N SER A 770 -23.70 -12.08 -16.41
CA SER A 770 -24.43 -11.46 -17.51
C SER A 770 -25.18 -10.23 -17.02
N PHE A 771 -25.31 -9.19 -17.85
CA PHE A 771 -26.18 -8.07 -17.54
C PHE A 771 -27.64 -8.53 -17.62
N GLY A 772 -28.40 -8.40 -16.52
CA GLY A 772 -29.80 -8.86 -16.46
C GLY A 772 -30.00 -10.35 -16.15
N ASP A 773 -28.96 -11.06 -15.68
CA ASP A 773 -29.01 -12.49 -15.29
C ASP A 773 -29.37 -13.51 -16.42
N GLU A 774 -29.51 -13.08 -17.67
CA GLU A 774 -29.75 -13.95 -18.82
C GLU A 774 -28.43 -14.30 -19.54
N ARG A 775 -28.07 -15.60 -19.65
CA ARG A 775 -27.01 -16.06 -20.58
C ARG A 775 -27.60 -16.12 -21.99
N ASN A 776 -27.77 -14.97 -22.64
CA ASN A 776 -28.40 -14.90 -23.97
C ASN A 776 -27.42 -14.96 -25.16
N ASN A 777 -26.14 -15.25 -24.95
CA ASN A 777 -25.20 -15.34 -26.08
C ASN A 777 -25.04 -16.77 -26.58
N GLU A 778 -25.38 -16.97 -27.86
CA GLU A 778 -25.10 -18.20 -28.59
C GLU A 778 -23.59 -18.37 -28.72
N LEU A 779 -23.05 -19.44 -28.12
CA LEU A 779 -21.63 -19.78 -28.23
C LEU A 779 -21.39 -20.47 -29.57
N ILE A 780 -20.58 -19.86 -30.42
CA ILE A 780 -20.27 -20.36 -31.77
C ILE A 780 -19.08 -21.31 -31.68
N LYS A 781 -19.21 -22.51 -32.29
CA LYS A 781 -18.12 -23.49 -32.35
C LYS A 781 -17.01 -23.01 -33.30
N VAL A 782 -15.76 -23.05 -32.83
CA VAL A 782 -14.58 -22.78 -33.66
C VAL A 782 -14.19 -24.06 -34.40
N THR A 783 -14.08 -24.00 -35.73
CA THR A 783 -13.85 -25.18 -36.58
C THR A 783 -12.38 -25.50 -36.84
N ASP A 784 -11.46 -24.54 -36.65
CA ASP A 784 -10.12 -24.60 -37.26
C ASP A 784 -8.95 -24.68 -36.25
N LEU A 785 -9.19 -25.15 -35.01
CA LEU A 785 -8.16 -25.19 -33.95
C LEU A 785 -7.40 -26.53 -33.88
N CYS A 786 -8.11 -27.67 -33.78
CA CYS A 786 -7.55 -29.04 -33.84
C CYS A 786 -8.66 -30.12 -33.71
N ASP A 787 -8.43 -31.33 -34.25
CA ASP A 787 -9.46 -32.39 -34.36
C ASP A 787 -10.00 -32.92 -33.01
N ASN A 788 -9.27 -32.72 -31.91
CA ASN A 788 -9.55 -33.36 -30.62
C ASN A 788 -10.09 -32.41 -29.54
N VAL A 789 -10.19 -31.11 -29.80
CA VAL A 789 -10.66 -30.11 -28.82
C VAL A 789 -11.77 -29.29 -29.44
N THR A 790 -12.95 -29.29 -28.81
CA THR A 790 -14.03 -28.37 -29.19
C THR A 790 -13.92 -27.10 -28.36
N VAL A 791 -13.81 -25.96 -29.04
CA VAL A 791 -13.82 -24.62 -28.44
C VAL A 791 -15.05 -23.88 -28.95
N ARG A 792 -15.75 -23.20 -28.04
CA ARG A 792 -16.90 -22.35 -28.38
C ARG A 792 -16.66 -20.94 -27.85
N VAL A 793 -17.03 -19.93 -28.62
CA VAL A 793 -16.77 -18.53 -28.31
C VAL A 793 -18.06 -17.71 -28.35
N GLY A 794 -18.24 -16.81 -27.39
CA GLY A 794 -19.34 -15.84 -27.35
C GLY A 794 -18.85 -14.44 -27.02
N LEU A 795 -19.56 -13.43 -27.54
CA LEU A 795 -19.27 -12.02 -27.31
C LEU A 795 -20.43 -11.34 -26.58
N THR A 796 -20.18 -10.83 -25.38
CA THR A 796 -21.13 -10.03 -24.61
C THR A 796 -20.73 -8.57 -24.65
N LYS A 797 -21.54 -7.75 -25.33
CA LYS A 797 -21.46 -6.30 -25.22
C LYS A 797 -22.05 -5.88 -23.87
N GLN A 798 -21.28 -5.17 -23.04
CA GLN A 798 -21.63 -4.84 -21.64
C GLN A 798 -21.76 -6.01 -20.65
N GLY A 799 -20.85 -6.99 -20.71
CA GLY A 799 -20.70 -7.97 -19.65
C GLY A 799 -20.35 -7.33 -18.30
N ARG A 800 -20.92 -7.86 -17.20
CA ARG A 800 -20.67 -7.35 -15.83
C ARG A 800 -19.58 -8.16 -15.15
N ILE A 801 -18.43 -7.53 -14.93
CA ILE A 801 -17.35 -8.08 -14.10
C ILE A 801 -17.52 -7.56 -12.67
N ASN A 802 -17.76 -8.47 -11.75
CA ASN A 802 -17.94 -8.20 -10.32
C ASN A 802 -16.62 -8.43 -9.61
N VAL A 803 -16.06 -7.37 -9.04
CA VAL A 803 -14.79 -7.39 -8.34
C VAL A 803 -15.07 -7.46 -6.85
N ILE A 804 -14.73 -8.57 -6.19
CA ILE A 804 -15.03 -8.78 -4.77
C ILE A 804 -13.74 -9.00 -3.99
N ASN A 805 -13.55 -8.20 -2.94
CA ASN A 805 -12.51 -8.38 -1.94
C ASN A 805 -13.12 -8.99 -0.67
N GLN A 806 -12.71 -10.22 -0.37
CA GLN A 806 -13.15 -10.98 0.80
C GLN A 806 -12.17 -10.87 1.99
N GLY A 807 -11.22 -9.94 1.93
CA GLY A 807 -10.16 -9.77 2.92
C GLY A 807 -9.09 -10.88 2.88
N PRO A 808 -8.09 -10.79 3.77
CA PRO A 808 -6.91 -11.68 3.77
C PRO A 808 -7.23 -13.18 3.88
N LEU A 809 -8.28 -13.53 4.63
CA LEU A 809 -8.65 -14.91 4.95
C LEU A 809 -9.94 -15.37 4.25
N LYS A 810 -10.43 -14.63 3.25
CA LYS A 810 -11.74 -14.84 2.59
C LYS A 810 -12.93 -14.86 3.56
N ARG A 811 -12.88 -14.01 4.60
CA ARG A 811 -13.89 -13.90 5.67
C ARG A 811 -14.60 -12.54 5.73
N GLY A 812 -14.24 -11.62 4.86
CA GLY A 812 -14.78 -10.27 4.77
C GLY A 812 -14.18 -9.31 5.81
N PHE A 813 -14.88 -8.21 6.00
CA PHE A 813 -14.54 -7.08 6.86
C PHE A 813 -15.66 -6.85 7.86
N ARG A 814 -15.30 -6.56 9.11
CA ARG A 814 -16.22 -6.03 10.11
C ARG A 814 -16.46 -4.56 9.80
N VAL A 815 -17.71 -4.13 9.68
CA VAL A 815 -18.08 -2.73 9.37
C VAL A 815 -19.17 -2.25 10.33
N CYS A 816 -18.92 -1.16 11.06
CA CYS A 816 -19.92 -0.50 11.90
C CYS A 816 -20.87 0.36 11.08
N ARG A 817 -22.18 0.19 11.24
CA ARG A 817 -23.20 0.96 10.49
C ARG A 817 -23.26 2.43 10.86
N TRP A 818 -22.85 2.80 12.08
CA TRP A 818 -23.01 4.17 12.59
C TRP A 818 -21.83 5.06 12.25
N CYS A 819 -20.62 4.62 12.59
CA CYS A 819 -19.41 5.39 12.40
C CYS A 819 -18.58 4.98 11.19
N GLY A 820 -18.86 3.80 10.63
CA GLY A 820 -18.12 3.25 9.51
C GLY A 820 -16.75 2.69 9.88
N PHE A 821 -16.45 2.52 11.17
CA PHE A 821 -15.29 1.73 11.61
C PHE A 821 -15.25 0.41 10.86
N SER A 822 -14.08 0.03 10.36
CA SER A 822 -13.94 -1.24 9.68
C SER A 822 -12.56 -1.85 9.78
N GLU A 823 -12.52 -3.17 9.79
CA GLU A 823 -11.27 -3.95 9.88
C GLU A 823 -11.45 -5.35 9.29
N PRO A 824 -10.37 -5.99 8.82
CA PRO A 824 -10.46 -7.34 8.28
C PRO A 824 -10.75 -8.36 9.39
N VAL A 825 -11.52 -9.40 9.06
CA VAL A 825 -11.76 -10.53 9.98
C VAL A 825 -10.51 -11.42 10.03
N ILE A 826 -9.79 -11.39 11.17
CA ILE A 826 -8.54 -12.15 11.36
C ILE A 826 -8.70 -13.45 12.17
N ASP A 827 -9.77 -13.58 12.98
CA ASP A 827 -10.00 -14.74 13.87
C ASP A 827 -11.43 -15.30 13.73
N GLY A 828 -11.59 -16.62 13.93
CA GLY A 828 -12.89 -17.32 13.92
C GLY A 828 -13.40 -17.75 12.54
N SER A 829 -14.40 -18.64 12.47
CA SER A 829 -15.04 -19.04 11.20
C SER A 829 -15.77 -17.87 10.53
N LYS A 830 -15.96 -17.92 9.19
CA LYS A 830 -16.79 -16.92 8.47
C LYS A 830 -18.17 -16.87 9.13
N PRO A 831 -18.58 -15.75 9.75
CA PRO A 831 -19.86 -15.70 10.46
C PRO A 831 -21.00 -15.94 9.46
N SER A 832 -21.85 -16.93 9.73
CA SER A 832 -23.10 -17.13 8.99
C SER A 832 -24.12 -16.09 9.45
N GLY A 833 -24.26 -15.00 8.70
CA GLY A 833 -25.30 -13.98 8.91
C GLY A 833 -24.91 -12.77 9.78
N ARG A 834 -25.79 -11.76 9.77
CA ARG A 834 -25.64 -10.48 10.49
C ARG A 834 -25.80 -10.65 12.00
N ARG A 835 -24.73 -11.02 12.72
CA ARG A 835 -24.73 -10.95 14.19
C ARG A 835 -24.55 -9.51 14.65
N ARG A 836 -25.61 -8.92 15.21
CA ARG A 836 -25.57 -7.60 15.87
C ARG A 836 -24.85 -7.66 17.21
N LYS A 837 -23.52 -7.84 17.22
CA LYS A 837 -22.72 -7.76 18.44
C LYS A 837 -22.29 -6.30 18.64
N ARG A 838 -22.73 -5.68 19.74
CA ARG A 838 -22.20 -4.38 20.17
C ARG A 838 -20.78 -4.61 20.69
N THR A 839 -19.81 -4.10 19.96
CA THR A 839 -18.40 -4.19 20.33
C THR A 839 -17.86 -2.77 20.36
N PRO A 840 -17.40 -2.26 21.51
CA PRO A 840 -16.76 -0.95 21.58
C PRO A 840 -15.59 -0.87 20.60
N HIS A 841 -15.51 0.22 19.85
CA HIS A 841 -14.46 0.52 18.87
C HIS A 841 -14.26 2.04 18.77
N GLN A 842 -13.15 2.48 18.19
CA GLN A 842 -12.90 3.91 17.97
C GLN A 842 -13.64 4.40 16.71
N ASP A 843 -14.29 5.56 16.80
CA ASP A 843 -14.92 6.21 15.64
C ASP A 843 -13.83 6.72 14.69
N PRO A 844 -13.72 6.22 13.44
CA PRO A 844 -12.64 6.59 12.53
C PRO A 844 -12.69 8.09 12.14
N ARG A 845 -13.87 8.73 12.27
CA ARG A 845 -14.08 10.16 11.98
C ARG A 845 -13.69 11.04 13.17
N ARG A 846 -13.65 10.46 14.37
CA ARG A 846 -13.38 11.14 15.65
C ARG A 846 -12.51 10.23 16.52
N PRO A 847 -11.19 10.17 16.29
CA PRO A 847 -10.30 9.19 16.91
C PRO A 847 -10.36 9.14 18.45
N ASN A 848 -10.72 10.27 19.10
CA ASN A 848 -10.84 10.39 20.55
C ASN A 848 -12.21 9.95 21.12
N LYS A 849 -13.11 9.42 20.30
CA LYS A 849 -14.46 9.03 20.71
C LYS A 849 -14.71 7.54 20.43
N GLU A 850 -15.19 6.83 21.44
CA GLU A 850 -15.66 5.45 21.27
C GLU A 850 -17.07 5.38 20.69
N CYS A 851 -17.32 4.29 19.97
CA CYS A 851 -18.61 3.92 19.39
C CYS A 851 -18.89 2.45 19.73
N ASP A 852 -20.13 2.12 20.08
CA ASP A 852 -20.62 0.76 20.36
C ASP A 852 -21.65 0.30 19.31
N GLY A 853 -21.65 0.96 18.15
CA GLY A 853 -22.59 0.73 17.07
C GLY A 853 -22.59 -0.71 16.53
N PRO A 854 -23.68 -1.09 15.83
CA PRO A 854 -23.81 -2.44 15.30
C PRO A 854 -22.79 -2.70 14.19
N ILE A 855 -22.10 -3.83 14.29
CA ILE A 855 -21.09 -4.29 13.32
C ILE A 855 -21.67 -5.42 12.48
N ASP A 856 -21.57 -5.30 11.16
CA ASP A 856 -21.82 -6.39 10.22
C ASP A 856 -20.51 -6.97 9.69
N THR A 857 -20.57 -8.20 9.16
CA THR A 857 -19.48 -8.76 8.35
C THR A 857 -19.88 -8.73 6.89
N VAL A 858 -19.10 -8.03 6.07
CA VAL A 858 -19.36 -7.81 4.64
C VAL A 858 -18.07 -7.90 3.86
N ASP A 859 -18.15 -8.32 2.60
CA ASP A 859 -17.08 -8.17 1.63
C ASP A 859 -17.10 -6.74 1.03
N LEU A 860 -16.07 -6.33 0.30
CA LEU A 860 -16.10 -5.10 -0.50
C LEU A 860 -16.27 -5.47 -1.97
N GLY A 861 -17.14 -4.75 -2.67
CA GLY A 861 -17.44 -5.02 -4.08
C GLY A 861 -17.32 -3.79 -4.98
N HIS A 862 -17.19 -4.05 -6.27
CA HIS A 862 -17.34 -3.09 -7.34
C HIS A 862 -17.86 -3.77 -8.63
N HIS A 863 -18.54 -3.01 -9.48
CA HIS A 863 -19.08 -3.47 -10.76
C HIS A 863 -18.39 -2.76 -11.91
N LEU A 864 -17.87 -3.55 -12.84
CA LEU A 864 -17.28 -3.08 -14.08
C LEU A 864 -18.13 -3.59 -15.24
N LEU A 865 -18.65 -2.70 -16.07
CA LEU A 865 -19.33 -3.07 -17.31
C LEU A 865 -18.38 -2.91 -18.47
N THR A 866 -18.08 -4.00 -19.17
CA THR A 866 -17.07 -4.04 -20.22
C THR A 866 -17.48 -5.04 -21.29
N ASP A 867 -16.82 -5.02 -22.44
CA ASP A 867 -17.03 -6.05 -23.45
C ASP A 867 -16.27 -7.32 -23.03
N VAL A 868 -16.95 -8.45 -23.17
CA VAL A 868 -16.48 -9.74 -22.67
C VAL A 868 -16.50 -10.76 -23.78
N ILE A 869 -15.37 -11.46 -23.95
CA ILE A 869 -15.27 -12.66 -24.77
C ILE A 869 -15.25 -13.86 -23.83
N GLU A 870 -16.20 -14.76 -24.02
CA GLU A 870 -16.27 -16.04 -23.32
C GLU A 870 -15.74 -17.14 -24.23
N VAL A 871 -14.67 -17.82 -23.81
CA VAL A 871 -14.06 -18.96 -24.52
C VAL A 871 -14.31 -20.22 -23.70
N ALA A 872 -15.28 -21.03 -24.10
CA ALA A 872 -15.59 -22.31 -23.50
C ALA A 872 -14.76 -23.42 -24.16
N ILE A 873 -13.97 -24.13 -23.36
CA ILE A 873 -13.17 -25.27 -23.83
C ILE A 873 -13.85 -26.55 -23.32
N ASP A 874 -14.35 -27.37 -24.24
CA ASP A 874 -15.07 -28.62 -23.93
C ASP A 874 -14.08 -29.76 -23.61
N THR A 875 -13.10 -29.48 -22.76
CA THR A 875 -12.10 -30.43 -22.27
C THR A 875 -11.88 -30.16 -20.79
N PRO A 876 -12.07 -31.15 -19.90
CA PRO A 876 -11.84 -30.96 -18.48
C PRO A 876 -10.38 -30.60 -18.18
N MET A 877 -10.17 -29.59 -17.32
CA MET A 877 -8.84 -29.14 -16.91
C MET A 877 -8.86 -28.75 -15.43
N ASP A 878 -7.76 -28.97 -14.72
CA ASP A 878 -7.59 -28.40 -13.39
C ASP A 878 -7.39 -26.87 -13.47
N ALA A 879 -7.57 -26.19 -12.33
CA ALA A 879 -7.53 -24.73 -12.25
C ALA A 879 -6.16 -24.13 -12.59
N ASP A 880 -5.05 -24.82 -12.30
CA ASP A 880 -3.70 -24.31 -12.56
C ASP A 880 -3.38 -24.40 -14.05
N THR A 881 -3.76 -25.51 -14.70
CA THR A 881 -3.64 -25.68 -16.14
C THR A 881 -4.52 -24.68 -16.88
N ALA A 882 -5.79 -24.51 -16.47
CA ALA A 882 -6.67 -23.49 -17.05
C ALA A 882 -6.12 -22.06 -16.88
N SER A 883 -5.52 -21.75 -15.72
CA SER A 883 -4.88 -20.45 -15.47
C SER A 883 -3.70 -20.21 -16.39
N SER A 884 -2.91 -21.26 -16.64
CA SER A 884 -1.77 -21.21 -17.56
C SER A 884 -2.21 -20.98 -18.99
N VAL A 885 -3.31 -21.62 -19.44
CA VAL A 885 -3.90 -21.37 -20.77
C VAL A 885 -4.43 -19.95 -20.90
N LEU A 886 -5.18 -19.46 -19.90
CA LEU A 886 -5.66 -18.08 -19.91
C LEU A 886 -4.50 -17.09 -20.00
N TYR A 887 -3.45 -17.29 -19.21
CA TYR A 887 -2.27 -16.43 -19.24
C TYR A 887 -1.60 -16.47 -20.62
N ALA A 888 -1.44 -17.66 -21.22
CA ALA A 888 -0.88 -17.80 -22.56
C ALA A 888 -1.71 -17.06 -23.63
N LEU A 889 -3.04 -17.12 -23.55
CA LEU A 889 -3.93 -16.37 -24.45
C LEU A 889 -3.79 -14.86 -24.27
N LEU A 890 -3.78 -14.39 -23.02
CA LEU A 890 -3.62 -12.96 -22.70
C LEU A 890 -2.26 -12.41 -23.15
N GLU A 891 -1.17 -13.18 -23.05
CA GLU A 891 0.12 -12.77 -23.62
C GLU A 891 0.11 -12.85 -25.16
N GLY A 892 -0.64 -13.80 -25.73
CA GLY A 892 -0.78 -13.97 -27.18
C GLY A 892 -1.52 -12.84 -27.89
N VAL A 893 -2.37 -12.07 -27.20
CA VAL A 893 -3.13 -10.97 -27.82
C VAL A 893 -2.24 -9.85 -28.38
N GLU A 894 -0.98 -9.74 -27.92
CA GLU A 894 -0.02 -8.78 -28.47
C GLU A 894 0.26 -9.03 -29.95
N SER A 895 0.11 -10.28 -30.42
CA SER A 895 0.22 -10.62 -31.85
C SER A 895 -0.88 -9.99 -32.72
N LEU A 896 -1.99 -9.59 -32.11
CA LEU A 896 -3.09 -8.87 -32.75
C LEU A 896 -2.92 -7.34 -32.66
N GLY A 897 -1.80 -6.86 -32.10
CA GLY A 897 -1.56 -5.44 -31.86
C GLY A 897 -2.29 -4.87 -30.64
N ILE A 898 -2.86 -5.73 -29.77
CA ILE A 898 -3.53 -5.34 -28.53
C ILE A 898 -2.51 -5.37 -27.40
N SER A 899 -2.38 -4.28 -26.64
CA SER A 899 -1.49 -4.23 -25.48
C SER A 899 -1.95 -5.22 -24.40
N ARG A 900 -1.02 -5.99 -23.84
CA ARG A 900 -1.29 -6.89 -22.70
C ARG A 900 -1.92 -6.17 -21.51
N ALA A 901 -1.65 -4.88 -21.33
CA ALA A 901 -2.21 -4.09 -20.24
C ALA A 901 -3.69 -3.73 -20.42
N ASP A 902 -4.18 -3.78 -21.66
CA ASP A 902 -5.55 -3.35 -22.00
C ASP A 902 -6.55 -4.49 -21.79
N VAL A 903 -6.10 -5.74 -21.73
CA VAL A 903 -6.96 -6.90 -21.48
C VAL A 903 -6.65 -7.58 -20.15
N ASP A 904 -7.67 -8.13 -19.51
CA ASP A 904 -7.52 -9.04 -18.38
C ASP A 904 -8.37 -10.28 -18.62
N GLY A 905 -8.20 -11.27 -17.76
CA GLY A 905 -9.08 -12.42 -17.78
C GLY A 905 -9.38 -12.98 -16.41
N THR A 906 -10.49 -13.69 -16.34
CA THR A 906 -10.85 -14.50 -15.19
C THR A 906 -11.29 -15.88 -15.65
N LEU A 907 -11.08 -16.86 -14.79
CA LEU A 907 -11.50 -18.23 -15.03
C LEU A 907 -12.87 -18.47 -14.41
N HIS A 908 -13.64 -19.26 -15.13
CA HIS A 908 -14.88 -19.83 -14.67
C HIS A 908 -14.81 -21.34 -14.91
N ILE A 909 -14.92 -22.15 -13.86
CA ILE A 909 -14.90 -23.62 -13.95
C ILE A 909 -16.12 -24.14 -13.21
N ALA A 910 -16.98 -24.88 -13.90
CA ALA A 910 -18.13 -25.55 -13.30
C ALA A 910 -17.71 -26.88 -12.66
N ASP A 911 -18.08 -27.10 -11.39
CA ASP A 911 -17.74 -28.34 -10.66
C ASP A 911 -18.33 -29.60 -11.32
N SER A 912 -19.41 -29.46 -12.10
CA SER A 912 -20.14 -30.58 -12.72
C SER A 912 -19.49 -31.12 -14.00
N SER A 913 -18.78 -30.28 -14.77
CA SER A 913 -18.16 -30.67 -16.05
C SER A 913 -16.63 -30.62 -16.04
N GLY A 914 -16.02 -29.88 -15.10
CA GLY A 914 -14.59 -29.62 -15.06
C GLY A 914 -14.04 -28.84 -16.27
N SER A 915 -14.92 -28.39 -17.17
CA SER A 915 -14.55 -27.70 -18.41
C SER A 915 -14.43 -26.19 -18.18
N PRO A 916 -13.30 -25.55 -18.51
CA PRO A 916 -13.09 -24.15 -18.21
C PRO A 916 -13.74 -23.23 -19.25
N HIS A 917 -14.35 -22.16 -18.74
CA HIS A 917 -14.76 -20.98 -19.47
C HIS A 917 -13.75 -19.87 -19.16
N LEU A 918 -13.01 -19.45 -20.17
CA LEU A 918 -12.03 -18.37 -20.07
C LEU A 918 -12.75 -17.06 -20.41
N ILE A 919 -12.85 -16.16 -19.45
CA ILE A 919 -13.49 -14.87 -19.63
C ILE A 919 -12.39 -13.84 -19.88
N ILE A 920 -12.34 -13.30 -21.08
CA ILE A 920 -11.40 -12.25 -21.49
C ILE A 920 -12.19 -10.95 -21.58
N HIS A 921 -11.67 -9.87 -21.00
CA HIS A 921 -12.38 -8.60 -20.96
C HIS A 921 -11.41 -7.41 -21.02
N ASP A 922 -11.92 -6.26 -21.46
CA ASP A 922 -11.16 -5.00 -21.44
C ASP A 922 -10.94 -4.54 -19.98
N GLN A 923 -9.75 -4.02 -19.69
CA GLN A 923 -9.42 -3.35 -18.44
C GLN A 923 -9.87 -1.89 -18.42
N VAL A 924 -10.01 -1.27 -19.59
CA VAL A 924 -10.49 0.09 -19.77
C VAL A 924 -11.92 -0.01 -20.30
N PRO A 925 -12.94 0.24 -19.47
CA PRO A 925 -14.31 0.08 -19.91
C PRO A 925 -14.63 1.15 -20.96
N GLY A 926 -14.90 0.70 -22.18
CA GLY A 926 -15.08 1.61 -23.30
C GLY A 926 -15.17 0.88 -24.61
#